data_AF-A0A0M8MJA1-F1
#
_entry.id   AF-A0A0M8MJA1-F1
#
_cell.length_a   1.000
_cell.length_b   1.000
_cell.length_c   1.000
_cell.angle_alpha   90.00
_cell.angle_beta   90.00
_cell.angle_gamma   90.00
#
_symmetry.space_group_name_H-M   'P 1'
#
loop_
_entity.id
_entity.type
_entity.pdbx_description
1 polymer ?
#
loop_
_entity_poly.entity_id
_entity_poly.type
_entity_poly.pdbx_seq_one_letter_code
_entity_poly.pdbx_strand_id
1 'polypeptide(L)'
;MVQEDMAQDDPLQAVVLCDVFNQRFSPFTLDRPRCLMPVCNVPLIEWTLEALATAGVHEVFFLATWHIPQIRAYLEAHHPMLFRPTSSKNTPSNTTSLTRITLIPVPEARSVGDTMRELDAHQVIKSDFVLMHGDSVGNLDIASVVQAHKERRRADRNAIMTICTMSAPQTSRARRLGDLSVFSLEPKTSQLLHYAAVPAVPRVPLLKLPLELFEQSHTEVDVRNDLVDCGVDICAIDVPPLFTENFDYQSLRREFVQGILTSDLLEAKIFVHIAPPANPTSIASGEPFSAVSGGLLGVPTYGAGYMLRVSDPARYDAVSRDIMCGWTFPYAPRFGMPNGDTYTSSPGMRFVGEGAVIDNGAHLGRRTLLGAHSQLADCANVHESVLGARVHIGTHSTVHHSHLWDDVTVGHGCTINGCILGQGVQILDHVHLAHGTVVGDGCVIGPNVRLPAFSRVSMHAYRGAEDDSDEEDEAEDADTALGTASRGCLWASMAGLRASSDDDDSDDDMDALERPCNAKLFAIGADTSVVELDDAESDLSSIDADSEPDMMGSEFGDSDVDSDDDSPLSTTYGSLSLTLPAGVESQTYSERMESEERLREFRAEAQASLERAFEEYHAPENAAIELKTLRMASNVPNGEVRKIVVEFVLGRCSVDHAKDTSDLLDHWGPLMREVAHDDEVEALAAMQTYCALHVSHTRLFLPLLKKVYNDEIVSDEAILAWWKHPSSRRLLYGEDNKQALSIVMELRKRAEPVVRHILEDSDEEDESDEEDE
;
A
#
# COMPACT_ATOMS: atom_id res chain seq x y z
N MET A 1 -17.93 -37.00 -42.96
CA MET A 1 -16.49 -37.00 -42.63
C MET A 1 -16.01 -35.61 -42.99
N VAL A 2 -16.12 -34.61 -42.13
CA VAL A 2 -15.60 -34.49 -40.75
C VAL A 2 -16.66 -33.73 -39.94
N GLN A 3 -17.48 -34.41 -39.12
CA GLN A 3 -17.52 -34.19 -37.65
C GLN A 3 -16.44 -33.23 -37.16
N GLU A 4 -16.73 -31.92 -37.18
CA GLU A 4 -16.09 -30.99 -36.26
C GLU A 4 -16.50 -31.42 -34.85
N ASP A 5 -15.48 -31.74 -34.06
CA ASP A 5 -15.58 -32.06 -32.66
C ASP A 5 -16.43 -31.00 -31.95
N MET A 6 -17.59 -31.41 -31.44
CA MET A 6 -18.25 -30.66 -30.38
C MET A 6 -17.29 -30.67 -29.19
N ALA A 7 -16.45 -29.64 -29.10
CA ALA A 7 -15.71 -29.33 -27.90
C ALA A 7 -16.74 -29.32 -26.76
N GLN A 8 -16.60 -30.30 -25.88
CA GLN A 8 -17.37 -30.42 -24.67
C GLN A 8 -16.93 -29.21 -23.84
N ASP A 9 -17.66 -28.08 -23.93
CA ASP A 9 -17.29 -26.84 -23.27
C ASP A 9 -16.99 -27.14 -21.79
N ASP A 10 -15.74 -26.91 -21.39
CA ASP A 10 -15.33 -27.13 -20.02
C ASP A 10 -16.23 -26.31 -19.08
N PRO A 11 -16.68 -26.91 -17.96
CA PRO A 11 -17.61 -26.23 -17.06
C PRO A 11 -16.99 -24.94 -16.54
N LEU A 12 -17.73 -23.84 -16.58
CA LEU A 12 -17.26 -22.57 -16.02
C LEU A 12 -17.02 -22.73 -14.51
N GLN A 13 -15.78 -22.50 -14.09
CA GLN A 13 -15.35 -22.55 -12.71
C GLN A 13 -15.25 -21.13 -12.14
N ALA A 14 -15.54 -20.97 -10.85
CA ALA A 14 -15.30 -19.73 -10.12
C ALA A 14 -14.52 -19.99 -8.85
N VAL A 15 -13.67 -19.03 -8.51
CA VAL A 15 -12.85 -19.00 -7.30
C VAL A 15 -13.30 -17.80 -6.49
N VAL A 16 -13.73 -18.06 -5.25
CA VAL A 16 -14.19 -17.02 -4.32
C VAL A 16 -13.21 -16.90 -3.17
N LEU A 17 -12.62 -15.71 -3.03
CA LEU A 17 -11.77 -15.34 -1.90
C LEU A 17 -12.66 -14.94 -0.72
N CYS A 18 -12.83 -15.84 0.26
CA CYS A 18 -13.69 -15.60 1.42
C CYS A 18 -13.13 -14.52 2.35
N ASP A 19 -11.81 -14.52 2.49
CA ASP A 19 -11.09 -13.57 3.33
C ASP A 19 -10.38 -12.52 2.50
N VAL A 20 -10.29 -11.34 3.10
CA VAL A 20 -9.52 -10.24 2.59
C VAL A 20 -8.64 -9.80 3.74
N PHE A 21 -7.35 -9.78 3.47
CA PHE A 21 -6.25 -9.66 4.43
C PHE A 21 -6.13 -8.27 5.06
N ASN A 22 -7.23 -7.52 5.15
CA ASN A 22 -7.26 -6.15 5.62
C ASN A 22 -8.06 -6.08 6.93
N GLN A 23 -7.57 -5.33 7.91
CA GLN A 23 -8.17 -5.23 9.24
C GLN A 23 -9.26 -4.13 9.37
N ARG A 24 -9.86 -3.69 8.26
CA ARG A 24 -10.76 -2.53 8.23
C ARG A 24 -12.07 -2.72 9.01
N PHE A 25 -12.53 -3.97 9.12
CA PHE A 25 -13.73 -4.36 9.86
C PHE A 25 -13.46 -4.82 11.30
N SER A 26 -12.22 -4.78 11.77
CA SER A 26 -11.90 -5.05 13.18
C SER A 26 -12.69 -4.08 14.08
N PRO A 27 -13.41 -4.57 15.12
CA PRO A 27 -13.29 -5.89 15.74
C PRO A 27 -14.22 -7.00 15.21
N PHE A 28 -15.15 -6.75 14.28
CA PHE A 28 -16.13 -7.78 13.85
C PHE A 28 -15.50 -9.05 13.27
N THR A 29 -14.37 -8.89 12.58
CA THR A 29 -13.67 -9.97 11.89
C THR A 29 -13.02 -10.99 12.84
N LEU A 30 -12.92 -10.68 14.14
CA LEU A 30 -12.36 -11.59 15.15
C LEU A 30 -13.31 -12.73 15.48
N ASP A 31 -14.61 -12.42 15.62
CA ASP A 31 -15.62 -13.39 16.03
C ASP A 31 -16.18 -14.16 14.84
N ARG A 32 -16.36 -13.46 13.70
CA ARG A 32 -16.93 -14.00 12.47
C ARG A 32 -16.12 -13.58 11.23
N PRO A 33 -16.01 -14.44 10.22
CA PRO A 33 -15.37 -14.06 8.97
C PRO A 33 -16.23 -13.06 8.20
N ARG A 34 -15.56 -12.21 7.41
CA ARG A 34 -16.20 -11.09 6.72
C ARG A 34 -17.30 -11.52 5.75
N CYS A 35 -17.12 -12.65 5.06
CA CYS A 35 -18.09 -13.22 4.14
C CYS A 35 -19.43 -13.64 4.80
N LEU A 36 -19.46 -13.81 6.12
CA LEU A 36 -20.67 -14.15 6.88
C LEU A 36 -21.33 -12.94 7.54
N MET A 37 -20.78 -11.73 7.37
CA MET A 37 -21.45 -10.53 7.88
C MET A 37 -22.78 -10.30 7.13
N PRO A 38 -23.87 -10.01 7.85
CA PRO A 38 -25.16 -9.79 7.23
C PRO A 38 -25.26 -8.39 6.63
N VAL A 39 -25.60 -8.27 5.35
CA VAL A 39 -26.02 -7.02 4.70
C VAL A 39 -27.52 -7.10 4.45
N CYS A 40 -28.30 -6.16 4.99
CA CYS A 40 -29.78 -6.19 4.92
C CYS A 40 -30.36 -7.54 5.41
N ASN A 41 -29.80 -8.09 6.49
CA ASN A 41 -30.17 -9.37 7.13
C ASN A 41 -29.83 -10.63 6.31
N VAL A 42 -29.01 -10.50 5.27
CA VAL A 42 -28.56 -11.62 4.44
C VAL A 42 -27.03 -11.69 4.46
N PRO A 43 -26.41 -12.83 4.78
CA PRO A 43 -24.95 -12.97 4.74
C PRO A 43 -24.36 -12.63 3.37
N LEU A 44 -23.20 -11.96 3.33
CA LEU A 44 -22.51 -11.54 2.10
C LEU A 44 -22.28 -12.70 1.13
N ILE A 45 -21.96 -13.90 1.64
CA ILE A 45 -21.72 -15.09 0.82
C ILE A 45 -22.92 -15.46 -0.06
N GLU A 46 -24.17 -15.26 0.39
CA GLU A 46 -25.36 -15.57 -0.41
C GLU A 46 -25.50 -14.64 -1.60
N TRP A 47 -25.17 -13.36 -1.43
CA TRP A 47 -25.15 -12.40 -2.54
C TRP A 47 -24.14 -12.81 -3.61
N THR A 48 -22.96 -13.31 -3.18
CA THR A 48 -21.94 -13.78 -4.11
C THR A 48 -22.36 -15.06 -4.83
N LEU A 49 -22.98 -16.01 -4.12
CA LEU A 49 -23.47 -17.25 -4.68
C LEU A 49 -24.59 -17.04 -5.71
N GLU A 50 -25.54 -16.15 -5.42
CA GLU A 50 -26.61 -15.80 -6.36
C GLU A 50 -26.06 -15.12 -7.63
N ALA A 51 -25.08 -14.23 -7.49
CA ALA A 51 -24.42 -13.61 -8.64
C ALA A 51 -23.72 -14.65 -9.52
N LEU A 52 -22.99 -15.60 -8.92
CA LEU A 52 -22.33 -16.69 -9.64
C LEU A 52 -23.34 -17.69 -10.26
N ALA A 53 -24.45 -17.95 -9.58
CA ALA A 53 -25.53 -18.79 -10.10
C ALA A 53 -26.17 -18.16 -11.34
N THR A 54 -26.44 -16.85 -11.29
CA THR A 54 -26.97 -16.07 -12.41
C THR A 54 -26.00 -16.04 -13.60
N ALA A 55 -24.69 -16.00 -13.32
CA ALA A 55 -23.63 -16.07 -14.32
C ALA A 55 -23.52 -17.44 -15.02
N GLY A 56 -24.18 -18.48 -14.50
CA GLY A 56 -24.11 -19.83 -15.08
C GLY A 56 -22.87 -20.62 -14.67
N VAL A 57 -22.24 -20.29 -13.54
CA VAL A 57 -21.10 -21.03 -13.01
C VAL A 57 -21.54 -22.43 -12.55
N HIS A 58 -20.73 -23.44 -12.83
CA HIS A 58 -21.01 -24.83 -12.46
C HIS A 58 -20.27 -25.28 -11.19
N GLU A 59 -18.99 -24.94 -11.06
CA GLU A 59 -18.17 -25.30 -9.89
C GLU A 59 -17.64 -24.05 -9.19
N VAL A 60 -17.81 -23.97 -7.87
CA VAL A 60 -17.31 -22.86 -7.05
C VAL A 60 -16.30 -23.37 -6.02
N PHE A 61 -15.14 -22.74 -5.98
CA PHE A 61 -14.07 -22.99 -5.01
C PHE A 61 -13.98 -21.82 -4.04
N PHE A 62 -14.31 -22.06 -2.77
CA PHE A 62 -14.11 -21.09 -1.70
C PHE A 62 -12.72 -21.27 -1.10
N LEU A 63 -11.93 -20.21 -1.11
CA LEU A 63 -10.62 -20.13 -0.46
C LEU A 63 -10.80 -19.35 0.84
N ALA A 64 -10.60 -20.03 1.97
CA ALA A 64 -10.79 -19.46 3.30
C ALA A 64 -9.57 -19.70 4.17
N THR A 65 -9.14 -18.67 4.87
CA THR A 65 -7.98 -18.71 5.76
C THR A 65 -8.45 -18.71 7.22
N TRP A 66 -9.45 -17.89 7.55
CA TRP A 66 -9.93 -17.67 8.92
C TRP A 66 -11.29 -18.36 9.16
N HIS A 67 -11.52 -18.78 10.40
CA HIS A 67 -12.81 -19.36 10.87
C HIS A 67 -13.41 -20.41 9.94
N ILE A 68 -12.56 -21.24 9.32
CA ILE A 68 -12.93 -22.30 8.36
C ILE A 68 -14.08 -23.19 8.88
N PRO A 69 -14.11 -23.61 10.17
CA PRO A 69 -15.20 -24.42 10.69
C PRO A 69 -16.56 -23.71 10.63
N GLN A 70 -16.60 -22.39 10.86
CA GLN A 70 -17.83 -21.61 10.83
C GLN A 70 -18.39 -21.51 9.40
N ILE A 71 -17.52 -21.20 8.42
CA ILE A 71 -17.89 -21.12 7.00
C ILE A 71 -18.40 -22.48 6.53
N ARG A 72 -17.70 -23.55 6.88
CA ARG A 72 -18.13 -24.92 6.56
C ARG A 72 -19.51 -25.23 7.16
N ALA A 73 -19.71 -24.98 8.45
CA ALA A 73 -20.97 -25.25 9.12
C ALA A 73 -22.13 -24.46 8.48
N TYR A 74 -21.89 -23.20 8.11
CA TYR A 74 -22.87 -22.38 7.41
C TYR A 74 -23.25 -22.96 6.05
N LEU A 75 -22.26 -23.31 5.22
CA LEU A 75 -22.47 -23.91 3.89
C LEU A 75 -23.18 -25.28 3.98
N GLU A 76 -22.83 -26.11 4.96
CA GLU A 76 -23.49 -27.40 5.20
C GLU A 76 -24.95 -27.24 5.62
N ALA A 77 -25.28 -26.21 6.40
CA ALA A 77 -26.63 -25.95 6.88
C ALA A 77 -27.55 -25.39 5.79
N HIS A 78 -27.07 -24.42 5.00
CA HIS A 78 -27.89 -23.69 4.03
C HIS A 78 -27.86 -24.32 2.62
N HIS A 79 -26.74 -24.94 2.24
CA HIS A 79 -26.54 -25.54 0.90
C HIS A 79 -26.10 -27.03 0.95
N PRO A 80 -26.83 -27.92 1.68
CA PRO A 80 -26.40 -29.31 1.90
C PRO A 80 -26.30 -30.15 0.61
N MET A 81 -27.09 -29.83 -0.41
CA MET A 81 -27.09 -30.56 -1.70
C MET A 81 -25.88 -30.22 -2.59
N LEU A 82 -25.30 -29.03 -2.43
CA LEU A 82 -24.16 -28.55 -3.24
C LEU A 82 -22.81 -28.95 -2.65
N PHE A 83 -22.74 -29.18 -1.33
CA PHE A 83 -21.51 -29.52 -0.61
C PHE A 83 -21.23 -31.03 -0.54
N ARG A 84 -22.29 -31.87 -0.46
CA ARG A 84 -22.15 -33.34 -0.44
C ARG A 84 -22.78 -33.94 -1.71
N PRO A 85 -21.99 -34.33 -2.74
CA PRO A 85 -22.53 -34.97 -3.93
C PRO A 85 -23.12 -36.33 -3.54
N THR A 86 -24.44 -36.41 -3.40
CA THR A 86 -25.11 -37.68 -3.15
C THR A 86 -25.22 -38.47 -4.45
N SER A 87 -24.83 -39.75 -4.41
CA SER A 87 -24.94 -40.73 -5.50
C SER A 87 -26.40 -41.07 -5.90
N SER A 88 -27.38 -40.28 -5.51
CA SER A 88 -28.80 -40.58 -5.70
C SER A 88 -29.39 -39.77 -6.86
N LYS A 89 -29.70 -40.46 -7.95
CA LYS A 89 -30.43 -39.98 -9.13
C LYS A 89 -31.88 -39.59 -8.82
N ASN A 90 -32.11 -38.59 -7.97
CA ASN A 90 -33.44 -38.05 -7.74
C ASN A 90 -33.40 -36.52 -7.67
N THR A 91 -33.39 -35.92 -8.86
CA THR A 91 -33.61 -34.49 -9.10
C THR A 91 -35.09 -34.16 -8.88
N PRO A 92 -35.45 -33.21 -8.01
CA PRO A 92 -36.51 -32.26 -8.32
C PRO A 92 -35.89 -31.02 -8.95
N SER A 93 -36.63 -30.39 -9.85
CA SER A 93 -36.25 -29.18 -10.57
C SER A 93 -35.88 -28.03 -9.62
N ASN A 94 -34.59 -27.72 -9.49
CA ASN A 94 -34.15 -26.41 -9.04
C ASN A 94 -33.43 -25.70 -10.18
N THR A 95 -33.75 -24.42 -10.33
CA THR A 95 -33.40 -23.49 -11.42
C THR A 95 -31.98 -22.94 -11.37
N THR A 96 -31.09 -23.54 -10.57
CA THR A 96 -29.73 -23.01 -10.34
C THR A 96 -28.67 -23.80 -11.13
N SER A 97 -27.78 -23.10 -11.83
CA SER A 97 -26.72 -23.66 -12.67
C SER A 97 -25.55 -24.28 -11.87
N LEU A 98 -25.52 -24.04 -10.55
CA LEU A 98 -24.48 -24.50 -9.64
C LEU A 98 -24.58 -26.01 -9.43
N THR A 99 -23.46 -26.70 -9.66
CA THR A 99 -23.37 -28.16 -9.57
C THR A 99 -22.57 -28.62 -8.34
N ARG A 100 -21.55 -27.85 -7.92
CA ARG A 100 -20.66 -28.25 -6.83
C ARG A 100 -20.02 -27.06 -6.12
N ILE A 101 -20.01 -27.09 -4.80
CA ILE A 101 -19.26 -26.16 -3.95
C ILE A 101 -18.15 -26.92 -3.23
N THR A 102 -16.91 -26.41 -3.31
CA THR A 102 -15.76 -26.98 -2.59
C THR A 102 -15.11 -25.90 -1.74
N LEU A 103 -14.87 -26.20 -0.48
CA LEU A 103 -14.11 -25.34 0.43
C LEU A 103 -12.66 -25.84 0.50
N ILE A 104 -11.72 -24.98 0.12
CA ILE A 104 -10.28 -25.21 0.20
C ILE A 104 -9.76 -24.41 1.41
N PRO A 105 -9.31 -25.09 2.47
CA PRO A 105 -8.73 -24.44 3.64
C PRO A 105 -7.29 -24.02 3.36
N VAL A 106 -6.96 -22.74 3.57
CA VAL A 106 -5.66 -22.12 3.26
C VAL A 106 -5.16 -21.36 4.50
N PRO A 107 -4.86 -22.05 5.63
CA PRO A 107 -4.62 -21.38 6.91
C PRO A 107 -3.31 -20.59 6.96
N GLU A 108 -2.34 -20.90 6.11
CA GLU A 108 -1.01 -20.28 6.10
C GLU A 108 -0.97 -18.98 5.27
N ALA A 109 -1.96 -18.74 4.40
CA ALA A 109 -1.98 -17.56 3.55
C ALA A 109 -2.25 -16.28 4.36
N ARG A 110 -1.38 -15.28 4.13
CA ARG A 110 -1.52 -13.93 4.69
C ARG A 110 -1.83 -12.88 3.61
N SER A 111 -1.81 -13.26 2.35
CA SER A 111 -2.09 -12.40 1.22
C SER A 111 -2.94 -13.08 0.13
N VAL A 112 -3.44 -12.26 -0.80
CA VAL A 112 -4.15 -12.76 -1.98
C VAL A 112 -3.17 -13.55 -2.86
N GLY A 113 -1.92 -13.11 -2.95
CA GLY A 113 -0.85 -13.81 -3.66
C GLY A 113 -0.63 -15.23 -3.15
N ASP A 114 -0.46 -15.40 -1.84
CA ASP A 114 -0.27 -16.73 -1.23
C ASP A 114 -1.46 -17.65 -1.49
N THR A 115 -2.67 -17.11 -1.41
CA THR A 115 -3.90 -17.84 -1.72
C THR A 115 -3.93 -18.33 -3.17
N MET A 116 -3.43 -17.52 -4.11
CA MET A 116 -3.33 -17.88 -5.53
C MET A 116 -2.21 -18.91 -5.78
N ARG A 117 -1.11 -18.86 -5.04
CA ARG A 117 -0.04 -19.88 -5.10
C ARG A 117 -0.51 -21.24 -4.60
N GLU A 118 -1.26 -21.26 -3.50
CA GLU A 118 -1.82 -22.50 -2.98
C GLU A 118 -2.88 -23.07 -3.93
N LEU A 119 -3.67 -22.20 -4.56
CA LEU A 119 -4.60 -22.58 -5.62
C LEU A 119 -3.89 -23.22 -6.83
N ASP A 120 -2.74 -22.68 -7.24
CA ASP A 120 -1.89 -23.27 -8.28
C ASP A 120 -1.33 -24.63 -7.85
N ALA A 121 -0.84 -24.75 -6.61
CA ALA A 121 -0.35 -26.01 -6.05
C ALA A 121 -1.42 -27.12 -6.05
N HIS A 122 -2.70 -26.75 -5.88
CA HIS A 122 -3.81 -27.68 -5.94
C HIS A 122 -4.23 -28.10 -7.37
N GLN A 123 -3.88 -27.32 -8.40
CA GLN A 123 -4.18 -27.59 -9.82
C GLN A 123 -5.65 -27.97 -10.11
N VAL A 124 -6.59 -27.30 -9.43
CA VAL A 124 -8.03 -27.60 -9.52
C VAL A 124 -8.69 -26.94 -10.73
N ILE A 125 -8.10 -25.84 -11.23
CA ILE A 125 -8.61 -25.03 -12.33
C ILE A 125 -8.21 -25.65 -13.67
N LYS A 126 -9.17 -25.77 -14.58
CA LYS A 126 -8.96 -26.40 -15.91
C LYS A 126 -9.03 -25.42 -17.08
N SER A 127 -9.80 -24.35 -16.93
CA SER A 127 -10.06 -23.35 -17.99
C SER A 127 -10.05 -21.93 -17.40
N ASP A 128 -10.40 -20.94 -18.24
CA ASP A 128 -10.72 -19.59 -17.76
C ASP A 128 -11.75 -19.65 -16.62
N PHE A 129 -11.49 -18.90 -15.56
CA PHE A 129 -12.29 -18.93 -14.34
C PHE A 129 -12.65 -17.50 -13.91
N VAL A 130 -13.74 -17.40 -13.15
CA VAL A 130 -14.15 -16.14 -12.52
C VAL A 130 -13.52 -16.05 -11.14
N LEU A 131 -12.69 -15.04 -10.91
CA LEU A 131 -12.17 -14.69 -9.59
C LEU A 131 -13.09 -13.64 -8.97
N MET A 132 -13.62 -13.91 -7.78
CA MET A 132 -14.54 -13.01 -7.09
C MET A 132 -14.16 -12.89 -5.62
N HIS A 133 -14.31 -11.70 -5.04
CA HIS A 133 -14.22 -11.58 -3.58
C HIS A 133 -15.56 -11.91 -2.92
N GLY A 134 -15.52 -12.58 -1.77
CA GLY A 134 -16.69 -13.02 -0.99
C GLY A 134 -17.51 -11.89 -0.36
N ASP A 135 -17.13 -10.62 -0.58
CA ASP A 135 -17.81 -9.39 -0.13
C ASP A 135 -18.38 -8.55 -1.28
N SER A 136 -18.37 -9.05 -2.52
CA SER A 136 -18.93 -8.34 -3.67
C SER A 136 -20.44 -8.56 -3.81
N VAL A 137 -21.22 -7.48 -3.81
CA VAL A 137 -22.69 -7.52 -3.86
C VAL A 137 -23.20 -6.83 -5.12
N GLY A 138 -24.02 -7.54 -5.89
CA GLY A 138 -24.55 -6.99 -7.14
C GLY A 138 -25.22 -7.99 -8.07
N ASN A 139 -25.68 -7.47 -9.20
CA ASN A 139 -26.42 -8.19 -10.25
C ASN A 139 -25.75 -8.08 -11.63
N LEU A 140 -24.42 -7.85 -11.66
CA LEU A 140 -23.67 -7.74 -12.91
C LEU A 140 -23.84 -9.00 -13.76
N ASP A 141 -24.15 -8.83 -15.06
CA ASP A 141 -24.21 -9.94 -16.01
C ASP A 141 -22.80 -10.43 -16.39
N ILE A 142 -22.22 -11.24 -15.51
CA ILE A 142 -20.88 -11.82 -15.65
C ILE A 142 -20.79 -12.76 -16.86
N ALA A 143 -21.90 -13.43 -17.25
CA ALA A 143 -21.90 -14.37 -18.37
C ALA A 143 -21.49 -13.69 -19.68
N SER A 144 -22.00 -12.48 -19.91
CA SER A 144 -21.65 -11.68 -21.08
C SER A 144 -20.18 -11.23 -21.10
N VAL A 145 -19.62 -10.96 -19.91
CA VAL A 145 -18.21 -10.56 -19.77
C VAL A 145 -17.29 -11.76 -19.99
N VAL A 146 -17.66 -12.96 -19.51
CA VAL A 146 -16.93 -14.21 -19.77
C VAL A 146 -16.90 -14.51 -21.26
N GLN A 147 -18.01 -14.34 -21.96
CA GLN A 147 -18.05 -14.53 -23.41
C GLN A 147 -17.12 -13.54 -24.12
N ALA A 148 -17.18 -12.26 -23.76
CA ALA A 148 -16.29 -11.24 -24.33
C ALA A 148 -14.80 -11.54 -24.05
N HIS A 149 -14.47 -12.03 -22.85
CA HIS A 149 -13.11 -12.45 -22.50
C HIS A 149 -12.66 -13.64 -23.36
N LYS A 150 -13.48 -14.68 -23.51
CA LYS A 150 -13.18 -15.85 -24.36
C LYS A 150 -12.98 -15.47 -25.82
N GLU A 151 -13.76 -14.53 -26.34
CA GLU A 151 -13.61 -14.01 -27.70
C GLU A 151 -12.29 -13.23 -27.86
N ARG A 152 -11.93 -12.38 -26.88
CA ARG A 152 -10.63 -11.69 -26.87
C ARG A 152 -9.48 -12.66 -26.78
N ARG A 153 -9.56 -13.67 -25.91
CA ARG A 153 -8.54 -14.70 -25.74
C ARG A 153 -8.33 -15.55 -27.00
N ARG A 154 -9.41 -15.80 -27.76
CA ARG A 154 -9.34 -16.48 -29.05
C ARG A 154 -8.60 -15.64 -30.11
N ALA A 155 -8.71 -14.31 -30.04
CA ALA A 155 -8.00 -13.39 -30.93
C ALA A 155 -6.54 -13.17 -30.50
N ASP A 156 -6.32 -12.99 -29.19
CA ASP A 156 -5.01 -12.77 -28.58
C ASP A 156 -4.85 -13.67 -27.36
N ARG A 157 -3.91 -14.62 -27.44
CA ARG A 157 -3.64 -15.55 -26.34
C ARG A 157 -3.06 -14.86 -25.11
N ASN A 158 -2.47 -13.67 -25.28
CA ASN A 158 -1.86 -12.92 -24.20
C ASN A 158 -2.89 -12.10 -23.39
N ALA A 159 -4.19 -12.22 -23.69
CA ALA A 159 -5.25 -11.65 -22.87
C ALA A 159 -5.42 -12.45 -21.57
N ILE A 160 -4.74 -12.01 -20.50
CA ILE A 160 -4.65 -12.75 -19.24
C ILE A 160 -5.82 -12.46 -18.30
N MET A 161 -6.24 -11.19 -18.22
CA MET A 161 -7.25 -10.79 -17.22
C MET A 161 -8.21 -9.75 -17.78
N THR A 162 -9.48 -9.84 -17.35
CA THR A 162 -10.49 -8.81 -17.59
C THR A 162 -11.09 -8.35 -16.27
N ILE A 163 -10.85 -7.10 -15.90
CA ILE A 163 -11.31 -6.46 -14.67
C ILE A 163 -12.70 -5.86 -14.89
N CYS A 164 -13.66 -6.20 -14.05
CA CYS A 164 -14.99 -5.58 -14.08
C CYS A 164 -15.02 -4.31 -13.22
N THR A 165 -15.42 -3.19 -13.83
CA THR A 165 -15.60 -1.91 -13.15
C THR A 165 -16.98 -1.35 -13.42
N MET A 166 -17.49 -0.50 -12.51
CA MET A 166 -18.69 0.27 -12.74
C MET A 166 -18.36 1.76 -12.80
N SER A 167 -19.00 2.50 -13.72
CA SER A 167 -18.91 3.96 -13.74
C SER A 167 -19.81 4.55 -12.66
N ALA A 168 -19.23 5.31 -11.75
CA ALA A 168 -19.92 6.01 -10.68
C ALA A 168 -19.63 7.51 -10.72
N PRO A 169 -20.66 8.39 -10.60
CA PRO A 169 -20.44 9.83 -10.54
C PRO A 169 -19.68 10.20 -9.26
N GLN A 170 -18.99 11.34 -9.27
CA GLN A 170 -18.21 11.83 -8.12
C GLN A 170 -19.03 12.01 -6.84
N THR A 171 -20.34 12.25 -6.97
CA THR A 171 -21.27 12.41 -5.84
C THR A 171 -21.79 11.07 -5.29
N SER A 172 -21.44 9.95 -5.91
CA SER A 172 -21.87 8.62 -5.49
C SER A 172 -21.18 8.20 -4.21
N ARG A 173 -21.94 7.59 -3.29
CA ARG A 173 -21.43 7.03 -2.03
C ARG A 173 -20.52 5.81 -2.24
N ALA A 174 -20.55 5.22 -3.44
CA ALA A 174 -19.70 4.10 -3.82
C ALA A 174 -18.22 4.50 -3.93
N ARG A 175 -17.96 5.79 -4.24
CA ARG A 175 -16.61 6.35 -4.35
C ARG A 175 -16.20 7.00 -3.03
N ARG A 176 -15.04 6.63 -2.50
CA ARG A 176 -14.49 7.19 -1.25
C ARG A 176 -13.05 7.63 -1.44
N LEU A 177 -12.69 8.75 -0.82
CA LEU A 177 -11.42 9.46 -1.04
C LEU A 177 -10.18 8.65 -0.64
N GLY A 178 -10.31 7.70 0.29
CA GLY A 178 -9.21 6.83 0.74
C GLY A 178 -8.97 5.61 -0.13
N ASP A 179 -9.83 5.29 -1.09
CA ASP A 179 -9.70 4.10 -1.94
C ASP A 179 -10.14 4.45 -3.38
N LEU A 180 -9.46 5.45 -3.92
CA LEU A 180 -9.61 5.90 -5.29
C LEU A 180 -8.60 5.18 -6.18
N SER A 181 -9.02 4.92 -7.41
CA SER A 181 -8.15 4.32 -8.42
C SER A 181 -8.32 5.07 -9.73
N VAL A 182 -7.21 5.31 -10.42
CA VAL A 182 -7.19 5.89 -11.75
C VAL A 182 -6.85 4.79 -12.75
N PHE A 183 -7.70 4.66 -13.77
CA PHE A 183 -7.53 3.73 -14.87
C PHE A 183 -7.19 4.51 -16.14
N SER A 184 -6.07 4.21 -16.77
CA SER A 184 -5.72 4.73 -18.10
C SER A 184 -5.98 3.65 -19.13
N LEU A 185 -6.93 3.90 -20.04
CA LEU A 185 -7.47 2.91 -20.97
C LEU A 185 -7.27 3.32 -22.42
N GLU A 186 -7.17 2.34 -23.30
CA GLU A 186 -7.37 2.55 -24.74
C GLU A 186 -8.87 2.44 -25.08
N PRO A 187 -9.52 3.49 -25.63
CA PRO A 187 -10.98 3.53 -25.81
C PRO A 187 -11.55 2.44 -26.72
N LYS A 188 -10.79 2.01 -27.73
CA LYS A 188 -11.29 1.07 -28.77
C LYS A 188 -11.28 -0.39 -28.30
N THR A 189 -10.24 -0.77 -27.57
CA THR A 189 -10.00 -2.14 -27.11
C THR A 189 -10.44 -2.34 -25.67
N SER A 190 -10.60 -1.23 -24.92
CA SER A 190 -10.73 -1.22 -23.47
C SER A 190 -9.56 -1.93 -22.78
N GLN A 191 -8.37 -1.88 -23.39
CA GLN A 191 -7.13 -2.37 -22.79
C GLN A 191 -6.68 -1.42 -21.68
N LEU A 192 -6.23 -1.98 -20.56
CA LEU A 192 -5.60 -1.25 -19.47
C LEU A 192 -4.14 -0.98 -19.82
N LEU A 193 -3.77 0.29 -19.80
CA LEU A 193 -2.39 0.73 -20.06
C LEU A 193 -1.68 1.06 -18.76
N HIS A 194 -2.36 1.74 -17.84
CA HIS A 194 -1.80 2.10 -16.54
C HIS A 194 -2.88 2.08 -15.46
N TYR A 195 -2.48 1.63 -14.28
CA TYR A 195 -3.29 1.59 -13.08
C TYR A 195 -2.54 2.24 -11.94
N ALA A 196 -3.19 3.16 -11.24
CA ALA A 196 -2.65 3.78 -10.04
C ALA A 196 -3.73 3.87 -8.96
N ALA A 197 -3.44 3.34 -7.77
CA ALA A 197 -4.24 3.59 -6.59
C ALA A 197 -3.84 4.94 -5.98
N VAL A 198 -4.82 5.76 -5.60
CA VAL A 198 -4.61 7.08 -5.01
C VAL A 198 -5.06 7.04 -3.55
N PRO A 199 -4.12 7.03 -2.58
CA PRO A 199 -4.45 7.16 -1.18
C PRO A 199 -4.93 8.59 -0.86
N ALA A 200 -5.69 8.75 0.23
CA ALA A 200 -6.09 10.08 0.70
C ALA A 200 -4.95 10.82 1.43
N VAL A 201 -4.17 10.08 2.23
CA VAL A 201 -3.01 10.57 2.99
C VAL A 201 -1.82 9.64 2.71
N PRO A 202 -0.63 10.15 2.31
CA PRO A 202 -0.35 11.54 1.98
C PRO A 202 -1.11 11.99 0.74
N ARG A 203 -1.49 13.27 0.69
CA ARG A 203 -2.28 13.80 -0.42
C ARG A 203 -1.38 13.87 -1.66
N VAL A 204 -1.73 13.13 -2.71
CA VAL A 204 -1.01 13.14 -3.99
C VAL A 204 -1.67 14.16 -4.93
N PRO A 205 -1.12 15.38 -5.13
CA PRO A 205 -1.71 16.39 -5.99
C PRO A 205 -1.51 16.11 -7.48
N LEU A 206 -0.44 15.36 -7.83
CA LEU A 206 -0.02 15.10 -9.19
C LEU A 206 0.09 13.59 -9.44
N LEU A 207 -0.60 13.11 -10.46
CA LEU A 207 -0.48 11.73 -10.92
C LEU A 207 0.70 11.63 -11.89
N LYS A 208 1.69 10.79 -11.55
CA LYS A 208 2.82 10.48 -12.45
C LYS A 208 2.37 9.42 -13.46
N LEU A 209 2.36 9.76 -14.75
CA LEU A 209 2.09 8.81 -15.84
C LEU A 209 3.40 8.52 -16.60
N PRO A 210 3.77 7.25 -16.82
CA PRO A 210 4.93 6.91 -17.63
C PRO A 210 4.83 7.46 -19.05
N LEU A 211 5.93 8.00 -19.58
CA LEU A 211 5.98 8.56 -20.94
C LEU A 211 5.83 7.48 -22.02
N GLU A 212 6.29 6.27 -21.72
CA GLU A 212 6.24 5.08 -22.59
C GLU A 212 4.82 4.78 -23.11
N LEU A 213 3.80 5.13 -22.32
CA LEU A 213 2.39 5.00 -22.70
C LEU A 213 2.02 5.81 -23.94
N PHE A 214 2.75 6.90 -24.21
CA PHE A 214 2.53 7.81 -25.33
C PHE A 214 3.49 7.57 -26.50
N GLU A 215 4.58 6.84 -26.29
CA GLU A 215 5.59 6.53 -27.32
C GLU A 215 5.16 5.34 -28.19
N GLN A 216 4.54 4.33 -27.56
CA GLN A 216 3.91 3.24 -28.29
C GLN A 216 2.71 3.82 -29.06
N SER A 217 2.55 3.44 -30.32
CA SER A 217 1.61 4.00 -31.30
C SER A 217 0.12 3.77 -30.99
N HIS A 218 -0.32 4.11 -29.78
CA HIS A 218 -1.71 4.04 -29.33
C HIS A 218 -2.38 5.37 -29.63
N THR A 219 -3.30 5.31 -30.58
CA THR A 219 -4.16 6.43 -30.91
C THR A 219 -5.24 6.52 -29.83
N GLU A 220 -5.14 7.56 -28.99
CA GLU A 220 -6.06 7.94 -27.89
C GLU A 220 -5.92 7.14 -26.58
N VAL A 221 -5.62 7.86 -25.49
CA VAL A 221 -5.59 7.36 -24.12
C VAL A 221 -6.67 8.09 -23.32
N ASP A 222 -7.53 7.34 -22.63
CA ASP A 222 -8.60 7.87 -21.77
C ASP A 222 -8.25 7.62 -20.30
N VAL A 223 -8.09 8.70 -19.53
CA VAL A 223 -7.72 8.66 -18.11
C VAL A 223 -8.97 8.86 -17.27
N ARG A 224 -9.40 7.79 -16.60
CA ARG A 224 -10.68 7.71 -15.90
C ARG A 224 -10.49 7.53 -14.40
N ASN A 225 -11.15 8.40 -13.65
CA ASN A 225 -11.25 8.34 -12.18
C ASN A 225 -12.71 8.11 -11.73
N ASP A 226 -13.64 7.91 -12.67
CA ASP A 226 -15.05 7.64 -12.37
C ASP A 226 -15.33 6.14 -12.15
N LEU A 227 -14.36 5.28 -12.42
CA LEU A 227 -14.51 3.83 -12.32
C LEU A 227 -14.31 3.35 -10.88
N VAL A 228 -15.24 2.53 -10.40
CA VAL A 228 -15.17 1.83 -9.12
C VAL A 228 -14.98 0.34 -9.39
N ASP A 229 -14.05 -0.28 -8.66
CA ASP A 229 -13.79 -1.71 -8.75
C ASP A 229 -14.95 -2.53 -8.16
N CYS A 230 -15.42 -3.51 -8.94
CA CYS A 230 -16.50 -4.41 -8.55
C CYS A 230 -16.01 -5.62 -7.73
N GLY A 231 -14.70 -5.89 -7.71
CA GLY A 231 -14.13 -7.08 -7.07
C GLY A 231 -14.46 -8.39 -7.79
N VAL A 232 -14.71 -8.31 -9.10
CA VAL A 232 -14.94 -9.45 -9.99
C VAL A 232 -13.96 -9.36 -11.14
N ASP A 233 -13.17 -10.41 -11.33
CA ASP A 233 -12.19 -10.53 -12.40
C ASP A 233 -12.40 -11.83 -13.15
N ILE A 234 -12.13 -11.79 -14.44
CA ILE A 234 -12.12 -12.99 -15.27
C ILE A 234 -10.68 -13.25 -15.61
N CYS A 235 -10.18 -14.39 -15.15
CA CYS A 235 -8.78 -14.75 -15.18
C CYS A 235 -8.55 -15.93 -16.12
N ALA A 236 -7.45 -15.83 -16.84
CA ALA A 236 -6.83 -16.94 -17.52
C ALA A 236 -6.28 -17.97 -16.52
N ILE A 237 -6.20 -19.23 -16.96
CA ILE A 237 -5.46 -20.28 -16.23
C ILE A 237 -3.98 -19.96 -16.00
N ASP A 238 -3.42 -19.01 -16.76
CA ASP A 238 -2.02 -18.59 -16.63
C ASP A 238 -1.80 -17.64 -15.44
N VAL A 239 -2.86 -17.11 -14.81
CA VAL A 239 -2.74 -16.17 -13.68
C VAL A 239 -2.11 -16.81 -12.43
N PRO A 240 -2.60 -17.96 -11.90
CA PRO A 240 -2.00 -18.54 -10.69
C PRO A 240 -0.49 -18.87 -10.83
N PRO A 241 0.01 -19.44 -11.95
CA PRO A 241 1.45 -19.63 -12.15
C PRO A 241 2.27 -18.35 -12.10
N LEU A 242 1.75 -17.22 -12.61
CA LEU A 242 2.45 -15.92 -12.53
C LEU A 242 2.66 -15.46 -11.07
N PHE A 243 1.72 -15.80 -10.17
CA PHE A 243 1.89 -15.55 -8.73
C PHE A 243 2.91 -16.49 -8.10
N THR A 244 3.07 -17.71 -8.63
CA THR A 244 4.08 -18.68 -8.18
C THR A 244 5.49 -18.28 -8.65
N GLU A 245 5.62 -17.71 -9.84
CA GLU A 245 6.90 -17.21 -10.38
C GLU A 245 7.36 -15.93 -9.68
N ASN A 246 6.44 -14.99 -9.43
CA ASN A 246 6.73 -13.70 -8.80
C ASN A 246 6.24 -13.66 -7.35
N PHE A 247 7.18 -13.88 -6.42
CA PHE A 247 6.88 -13.93 -4.98
C PHE A 247 6.49 -12.57 -4.37
N ASP A 248 6.80 -11.48 -5.05
CA ASP A 248 6.57 -10.11 -4.57
C ASP A 248 5.10 -9.68 -4.70
N TYR A 249 4.29 -10.40 -5.49
CA TYR A 249 2.88 -10.07 -5.68
C TYR A 249 2.02 -10.59 -4.53
N GLN A 250 1.69 -9.71 -3.58
CA GLN A 250 0.77 -9.92 -2.46
C GLN A 250 -0.65 -9.41 -2.77
N SER A 251 -0.77 -8.26 -3.45
CA SER A 251 -2.03 -7.59 -3.79
C SER A 251 -2.37 -7.69 -5.28
N LEU A 252 -3.61 -8.08 -5.58
CA LEU A 252 -4.09 -8.27 -6.96
C LEU A 252 -4.05 -6.99 -7.80
N ARG A 253 -4.40 -5.83 -7.23
CA ARG A 253 -4.53 -4.58 -7.99
C ARG A 253 -3.24 -3.77 -8.02
N ARG A 254 -2.53 -3.69 -6.91
CA ARG A 254 -1.42 -2.74 -6.79
C ARG A 254 -0.10 -3.30 -7.23
N GLU A 255 0.14 -4.58 -6.95
CA GLU A 255 1.40 -5.22 -7.30
C GLU A 255 1.24 -6.06 -8.55
N PHE A 256 0.21 -6.90 -8.61
CA PHE A 256 0.02 -7.78 -9.77
C PHE A 256 -0.36 -7.02 -11.05
N VAL A 257 -1.41 -6.18 -11.03
CA VAL A 257 -1.80 -5.40 -12.22
C VAL A 257 -0.70 -4.40 -12.60
N GLN A 258 -0.17 -3.63 -11.64
CA GLN A 258 0.89 -2.66 -11.93
C GLN A 258 2.15 -3.38 -12.43
N GLY A 259 2.56 -4.46 -11.77
CA GLY A 259 3.72 -5.25 -12.12
C GLY A 259 3.63 -5.85 -13.52
N ILE A 260 2.46 -6.35 -13.94
CA ILE A 260 2.24 -6.80 -15.32
C ILE A 260 2.34 -5.64 -16.31
N LEU A 261 1.76 -4.48 -15.99
CA LEU A 261 1.77 -3.33 -16.90
C LEU A 261 3.15 -2.68 -17.04
N THR A 262 4.03 -2.80 -16.03
CA THR A 262 5.41 -2.30 -16.07
C THR A 262 6.43 -3.32 -16.56
N SER A 263 6.06 -4.60 -16.67
CA SER A 263 6.99 -5.66 -17.06
C SER A 263 7.09 -5.76 -18.58
N ASP A 264 8.24 -5.37 -19.15
CA ASP A 264 8.50 -5.53 -20.58
C ASP A 264 8.68 -6.99 -21.03
N LEU A 265 9.00 -7.89 -20.09
CA LEU A 265 9.26 -9.30 -20.36
C LEU A 265 7.99 -10.12 -20.60
N LEU A 266 6.89 -9.72 -19.98
CA LEU A 266 5.61 -10.41 -20.04
C LEU A 266 4.72 -9.65 -21.03
N GLU A 267 4.50 -10.19 -22.23
CA GLU A 267 3.58 -9.60 -23.23
C GLU A 267 2.09 -9.71 -22.84
N ALA A 268 1.80 -9.86 -21.56
CA ALA A 268 0.50 -10.04 -20.97
C ALA A 268 -0.35 -8.77 -21.05
N LYS A 269 -1.61 -8.91 -21.50
CA LYS A 269 -2.56 -7.79 -21.63
C LYS A 269 -3.72 -7.95 -20.66
N ILE A 270 -4.02 -6.86 -19.98
CA ILE A 270 -5.16 -6.74 -19.07
C ILE A 270 -6.21 -5.84 -19.74
N PHE A 271 -7.47 -6.27 -19.68
CA PHE A 271 -8.59 -5.51 -20.22
C PHE A 271 -9.51 -5.05 -19.08
N VAL A 272 -10.21 -3.94 -19.29
CA VAL A 272 -11.23 -3.45 -18.37
C VAL A 272 -12.59 -3.54 -19.05
N HIS A 273 -13.54 -4.16 -18.38
CA HIS A 273 -14.95 -4.09 -18.76
C HIS A 273 -15.63 -3.03 -17.89
N ILE A 274 -16.18 -2.00 -18.54
CA ILE A 274 -16.90 -0.93 -17.88
C ILE A 274 -18.40 -1.23 -18.01
N ALA A 275 -19.02 -1.56 -16.88
CA ALA A 275 -20.46 -1.73 -16.80
C ALA A 275 -21.16 -0.37 -17.01
N PRO A 276 -22.18 -0.29 -17.88
CA PRO A 276 -22.92 0.95 -18.09
C PRO A 276 -23.58 1.42 -16.79
N PRO A 277 -23.60 2.74 -16.51
CA PRO A 277 -24.07 3.27 -15.24
C PRO A 277 -25.56 2.95 -15.01
N ALA A 278 -25.90 2.51 -13.81
CA ALA A 278 -27.28 2.30 -13.39
C ALA A 278 -28.01 3.65 -13.29
N ASN A 279 -28.99 3.89 -14.16
CA ASN A 279 -29.83 5.09 -14.07
C ASN A 279 -30.96 4.89 -13.04
N PRO A 280 -31.10 5.78 -12.03
CA PRO A 280 -32.13 5.66 -10.99
C PRO A 280 -33.57 5.81 -11.51
N THR A 281 -33.75 6.38 -12.71
CA THR A 281 -35.06 6.56 -13.35
C THR A 281 -35.62 5.30 -14.02
N SER A 282 -34.81 4.28 -14.28
CA SER A 282 -35.28 3.02 -14.90
C SER A 282 -35.86 2.02 -13.89
N ILE A 283 -35.58 2.19 -12.59
CA ILE A 283 -35.92 1.21 -11.54
C ILE A 283 -37.32 1.46 -10.95
N ALA A 284 -37.83 2.69 -11.02
CA ALA A 284 -39.16 3.03 -10.51
C ALA A 284 -40.32 2.50 -11.37
N SER A 285 -40.06 2.14 -12.64
CA SER A 285 -41.07 1.67 -13.60
C SER A 285 -41.13 0.16 -13.77
N GLY A 286 -40.19 -0.60 -13.18
CA GLY A 286 -40.16 -2.07 -13.31
C GLY A 286 -39.88 -2.57 -14.74
N GLU A 287 -39.28 -1.75 -15.59
CA GLU A 287 -38.82 -2.20 -16.90
C GLU A 287 -37.40 -2.78 -16.79
N PRO A 288 -37.10 -3.91 -17.47
CA PRO A 288 -35.76 -4.48 -17.47
C PRO A 288 -34.73 -3.48 -17.99
N PHE A 289 -33.52 -3.55 -17.43
CA PHE A 289 -32.34 -2.71 -17.77
C PHE A 289 -32.06 -2.57 -19.28
N SER A 290 -32.55 -3.51 -20.09
CA SER A 290 -32.38 -3.57 -21.55
C SER A 290 -33.00 -2.40 -22.34
N ALA A 291 -33.88 -1.55 -21.76
CA ALA A 291 -34.68 -0.62 -22.56
C ALA A 291 -34.19 0.86 -22.60
N VAL A 292 -33.28 1.30 -21.72
CA VAL A 292 -33.03 2.76 -21.53
C VAL A 292 -31.57 3.18 -21.76
N SER A 293 -30.64 2.25 -21.94
CA SER A 293 -29.26 2.58 -22.35
C SER A 293 -29.17 2.79 -23.87
N GLY A 294 -29.70 3.92 -24.34
CA GLY A 294 -29.22 4.49 -25.60
C GLY A 294 -27.74 4.81 -25.41
N GLY A 295 -26.87 4.01 -26.02
CA GLY A 295 -25.42 4.05 -25.81
C GLY A 295 -24.86 5.46 -25.94
N LEU A 296 -24.15 5.89 -24.90
CA LEU A 296 -23.14 6.92 -25.07
C LEU A 296 -22.00 6.30 -25.89
N LEU A 297 -21.50 7.04 -26.88
CA LEU A 297 -20.49 6.58 -27.83
C LEU A 297 -19.29 5.95 -27.09
N GLY A 298 -19.08 4.63 -27.24
CA GLY A 298 -17.89 3.93 -26.75
C GLY A 298 -18.05 2.99 -25.54
N VAL A 299 -19.25 2.80 -24.96
CA VAL A 299 -19.46 1.81 -23.87
C VAL A 299 -20.02 0.50 -24.44
N PRO A 300 -19.46 -0.68 -24.09
CA PRO A 300 -20.00 -1.97 -24.54
C PRO A 300 -21.44 -2.18 -24.07
N THR A 301 -22.27 -2.77 -24.94
CA THR A 301 -23.72 -3.00 -24.74
C THR A 301 -24.03 -4.26 -23.92
N TYR A 302 -23.04 -4.83 -23.24
CA TYR A 302 -23.12 -6.07 -22.46
C TYR A 302 -22.64 -5.81 -21.02
N GLY A 303 -23.06 -6.63 -20.04
CA GLY A 303 -22.64 -6.48 -18.64
C GLY A 303 -23.31 -5.33 -17.88
N ALA A 304 -24.59 -5.04 -18.15
CA ALA A 304 -25.32 -4.05 -17.37
C ALA A 304 -25.62 -4.58 -15.96
N GLY A 305 -25.28 -3.80 -14.93
CA GLY A 305 -25.61 -4.15 -13.55
C GLY A 305 -24.89 -3.26 -12.54
N TYR A 306 -25.39 -3.29 -11.31
CA TYR A 306 -24.76 -2.70 -10.15
C TYR A 306 -23.94 -3.80 -9.45
N MET A 307 -22.68 -3.52 -9.16
CA MET A 307 -21.83 -4.38 -8.34
C MET A 307 -20.89 -3.51 -7.53
N LEU A 308 -20.86 -3.72 -6.22
CA LEU A 308 -19.99 -2.99 -5.32
C LEU A 308 -19.42 -3.93 -4.26
N ARG A 309 -18.11 -3.80 -4.04
CA ARG A 309 -17.38 -4.53 -3.01
C ARG A 309 -17.54 -3.87 -1.64
N VAL A 310 -17.81 -4.68 -0.62
CA VAL A 310 -17.91 -4.24 0.78
C VAL A 310 -16.56 -4.33 1.48
N SER A 311 -15.64 -3.42 1.15
CA SER A 311 -14.30 -3.35 1.75
C SER A 311 -14.26 -2.58 3.08
N ASP A 312 -15.16 -1.62 3.28
CA ASP A 312 -15.16 -0.70 4.42
C ASP A 312 -16.54 -0.59 5.09
N PRO A 313 -16.61 -0.21 6.39
CA PRO A 313 -17.87 0.14 7.05
C PRO A 313 -18.66 1.23 6.31
N ALA A 314 -18.00 2.22 5.72
CA ALA A 314 -18.65 3.24 4.90
C ALA A 314 -19.25 2.69 3.59
N ARG A 315 -18.60 1.70 2.96
CA ARG A 315 -19.13 1.02 1.77
C ARG A 315 -20.24 0.04 2.13
N TYR A 316 -20.14 -0.61 3.29
CA TYR A 316 -21.21 -1.43 3.85
C TYR A 316 -22.51 -0.62 4.01
N ASP A 317 -22.43 0.62 4.53
CA ASP A 317 -23.60 1.52 4.61
C ASP A 317 -24.10 1.95 3.22
N ALA A 318 -23.20 2.23 2.28
CA ALA A 318 -23.57 2.57 0.90
C ALA A 318 -24.32 1.43 0.20
N VAL A 319 -23.77 0.22 0.22
CA VAL A 319 -24.38 -1.00 -0.36
C VAL A 319 -25.75 -1.27 0.28
N SER A 320 -25.85 -1.20 1.60
CA SER A 320 -27.12 -1.43 2.31
C SER A 320 -28.20 -0.45 1.85
N ARG A 321 -27.86 0.83 1.66
CA ARG A 321 -28.80 1.83 1.14
C ARG A 321 -29.18 1.59 -0.30
N ASP A 322 -28.23 1.18 -1.13
CA ASP A 322 -28.45 0.94 -2.54
C ASP A 322 -29.34 -0.30 -2.76
N ILE A 323 -29.18 -1.35 -1.94
CA ILE A 323 -30.10 -2.50 -1.86
C ILE A 323 -31.50 -2.07 -1.44
N MET A 324 -31.64 -1.24 -0.40
CA MET A 324 -32.94 -0.70 0.03
C MET A 324 -33.62 0.14 -1.07
N CYS A 325 -32.83 0.84 -1.89
CA CYS A 325 -33.28 1.59 -3.05
C CYS A 325 -33.64 0.71 -4.25
N GLY A 326 -33.29 -0.58 -4.22
CA GLY A 326 -33.56 -1.53 -5.29
C GLY A 326 -32.57 -1.46 -6.46
N TRP A 327 -31.35 -0.97 -6.24
CA TRP A 327 -30.31 -0.94 -7.27
C TRP A 327 -29.86 -2.33 -7.69
N THR A 328 -29.99 -3.32 -6.79
CA THR A 328 -29.63 -4.74 -6.97
C THR A 328 -30.76 -5.60 -7.56
N PHE A 329 -31.68 -5.03 -8.34
CA PHE A 329 -32.80 -5.77 -8.94
C PHE A 329 -32.34 -7.02 -9.73
N PRO A 330 -32.93 -8.21 -9.56
CA PRO A 330 -34.22 -8.51 -8.95
C PRO A 330 -34.21 -8.62 -7.42
N TYR A 331 -33.03 -8.73 -6.80
CA TYR A 331 -32.89 -8.95 -5.37
C TYR A 331 -33.00 -7.64 -4.61
N ALA A 332 -34.18 -7.39 -4.06
CA ALA A 332 -34.45 -6.27 -3.19
C ALA A 332 -35.51 -6.69 -2.16
N PRO A 333 -35.56 -6.05 -0.97
CA PRO A 333 -36.52 -6.41 0.08
C PRO A 333 -37.98 -6.53 -0.40
N ARG A 334 -38.35 -5.80 -1.47
CA ARG A 334 -39.69 -5.80 -2.08
C ARG A 334 -40.02 -7.06 -2.89
N PHE A 335 -39.04 -7.64 -3.56
CA PHE A 335 -39.23 -8.73 -4.52
C PHE A 335 -38.82 -10.09 -3.94
N GLY A 336 -38.05 -10.07 -2.84
CA GLY A 336 -37.49 -11.24 -2.19
C GLY A 336 -35.98 -11.09 -2.07
N MET A 337 -35.44 -11.53 -0.94
CA MET A 337 -34.00 -11.57 -0.71
C MET A 337 -33.39 -12.87 -1.25
N PRO A 338 -32.06 -12.92 -1.49
CA PRO A 338 -31.32 -14.13 -1.89
C PRO A 338 -31.61 -15.36 -1.03
N ASN A 339 -31.72 -15.18 0.28
CA ASN A 339 -32.01 -16.25 1.23
C ASN A 339 -33.49 -16.70 1.24
N GLY A 340 -34.34 -16.09 0.43
CA GLY A 340 -35.78 -16.34 0.36
C GLY A 340 -36.62 -15.52 1.34
N ASP A 341 -36.03 -14.65 2.16
CA ASP A 341 -36.78 -13.81 3.08
C ASP A 341 -37.65 -12.80 2.33
N THR A 342 -38.90 -12.70 2.77
CA THR A 342 -39.88 -11.77 2.20
C THR A 342 -40.22 -10.66 3.19
N TYR A 343 -40.21 -9.42 2.71
CA TYR A 343 -40.59 -8.26 3.51
C TYR A 343 -41.86 -7.61 2.95
N THR A 344 -42.72 -7.16 3.86
CA THR A 344 -43.88 -6.34 3.48
C THR A 344 -43.43 -4.90 3.27
N SER A 345 -43.73 -4.33 2.09
CA SER A 345 -43.30 -2.98 1.72
C SER A 345 -44.39 -1.94 1.98
N SER A 346 -44.06 -0.93 2.77
CA SER A 346 -44.90 0.25 3.04
C SER A 346 -44.36 1.51 2.35
N PRO A 347 -45.20 2.55 2.12
CA PRO A 347 -44.76 3.81 1.51
C PRO A 347 -43.60 4.45 2.28
N GLY A 348 -42.65 5.06 1.56
CA GLY A 348 -41.44 5.62 2.16
C GLY A 348 -40.29 4.63 2.34
N MET A 349 -40.31 3.50 1.62
CA MET A 349 -39.26 2.46 1.65
C MET A 349 -39.13 1.88 3.06
N ARG A 350 -40.26 1.46 3.61
CA ARG A 350 -40.35 0.80 4.91
C ARG A 350 -40.59 -0.67 4.67
N PHE A 351 -39.70 -1.51 5.17
CA PHE A 351 -39.76 -2.95 4.99
C PHE A 351 -39.97 -3.60 6.35
N VAL A 352 -41.02 -4.40 6.48
CA VAL A 352 -41.37 -5.07 7.74
C VAL A 352 -41.39 -6.57 7.51
N GLY A 353 -40.53 -7.28 8.21
CA GLY A 353 -40.39 -8.73 8.20
C GLY A 353 -41.54 -9.42 8.92
N GLU A 354 -41.59 -10.75 8.79
CA GLU A 354 -42.65 -11.56 9.37
C GLU A 354 -42.62 -11.53 10.91
N GLY A 355 -43.79 -11.43 11.54
CA GLY A 355 -43.91 -11.49 13.00
C GLY A 355 -43.37 -10.28 13.76
N ALA A 356 -43.05 -9.18 13.09
CA ALA A 356 -42.63 -7.95 13.74
C ALA A 356 -43.81 -7.26 14.46
N VAL A 357 -43.56 -6.78 15.69
CA VAL A 357 -44.55 -6.09 16.52
C VAL A 357 -44.16 -4.64 16.67
N ILE A 358 -45.07 -3.75 16.29
CA ILE A 358 -44.89 -2.30 16.36
C ILE A 358 -45.97 -1.74 17.29
N ASP A 359 -45.55 -1.15 18.41
CA ASP A 359 -46.48 -0.56 19.37
C ASP A 359 -47.10 0.76 18.84
N ASN A 360 -48.25 1.15 19.39
CA ASN A 360 -49.05 2.28 18.89
C ASN A 360 -48.31 3.63 18.95
N GLY A 361 -47.39 3.81 19.90
CA GLY A 361 -46.59 5.03 20.03
C GLY A 361 -45.32 5.04 19.17
N ALA A 362 -45.00 3.95 18.49
CA ALA A 362 -43.74 3.81 17.78
C ALA A 362 -43.78 4.42 16.37
N HIS A 363 -42.70 5.09 15.99
CA HIS A 363 -42.56 5.74 14.69
C HIS A 363 -41.48 5.07 13.83
N LEU A 364 -41.95 4.36 12.80
CA LEU A 364 -41.10 3.82 11.74
C LEU A 364 -40.94 4.88 10.63
N GLY A 365 -39.74 5.46 10.57
CA GLY A 365 -39.30 6.45 9.60
C GLY A 365 -39.05 5.89 8.20
N ARG A 366 -38.58 6.74 7.29
CA ARG A 366 -38.33 6.34 5.89
C ARG A 366 -37.07 5.48 5.79
N ARG A 367 -36.93 4.71 4.71
CA ARG A 367 -35.75 3.89 4.39
C ARG A 367 -35.33 3.00 5.57
N THR A 368 -36.29 2.31 6.17
CA THR A 368 -36.04 1.47 7.33
C THR A 368 -36.43 0.04 7.04
N LEU A 369 -35.58 -0.90 7.44
CA LEU A 369 -35.82 -2.33 7.32
C LEU A 369 -35.92 -2.92 8.74
N LEU A 370 -37.03 -3.61 9.02
CA LEU A 370 -37.29 -4.30 10.28
C LEU A 370 -37.29 -5.81 10.02
N GLY A 371 -36.34 -6.51 10.61
CA GLY A 371 -36.21 -7.97 10.50
C GLY A 371 -37.36 -8.74 11.17
N ALA A 372 -37.36 -10.05 10.97
CA ALA A 372 -38.40 -10.93 11.49
C ALA A 372 -38.40 -10.97 13.03
N HIS A 373 -39.59 -11.06 13.63
CA HIS A 373 -39.79 -11.14 15.09
C HIS A 373 -39.22 -9.98 15.91
N SER A 374 -38.92 -8.84 15.28
CA SER A 374 -38.41 -7.66 15.97
C SER A 374 -39.55 -6.85 16.62
N GLN A 375 -39.27 -6.27 17.77
CA GLN A 375 -40.23 -5.56 18.61
C GLN A 375 -39.82 -4.10 18.80
N LEU A 376 -40.74 -3.19 18.52
CA LEU A 376 -40.54 -1.76 18.67
C LEU A 376 -41.49 -1.22 19.74
N ALA A 377 -40.94 -0.81 20.88
CA ALA A 377 -41.70 -0.32 22.03
C ALA A 377 -42.28 1.10 21.82
N ASP A 378 -43.18 1.49 22.72
CA ASP A 378 -43.82 2.81 22.72
C ASP A 378 -42.82 3.99 22.65
N CYS A 379 -43.15 4.97 21.80
CA CYS A 379 -42.39 6.20 21.56
C CYS A 379 -40.96 5.98 21.01
N ALA A 380 -40.62 4.77 20.53
CA ALA A 380 -39.37 4.55 19.83
C ALA A 380 -39.43 5.15 18.42
N ASN A 381 -38.31 5.72 17.97
CA ASN A 381 -38.22 6.44 16.70
C ASN A 381 -37.04 5.93 15.87
N VAL A 382 -37.33 5.24 14.77
CA VAL A 382 -36.31 4.62 13.91
C VAL A 382 -36.31 5.28 12.54
N HIS A 383 -35.16 5.80 12.09
CA HIS A 383 -35.01 6.43 10.78
C HIS A 383 -33.78 5.90 10.05
N GLU A 384 -33.92 5.61 8.76
CA GLU A 384 -32.80 5.28 7.86
C GLU A 384 -31.89 4.16 8.37
N SER A 385 -32.47 3.16 9.03
CA SER A 385 -31.73 2.12 9.76
C SER A 385 -32.14 0.73 9.29
N VAL A 386 -31.21 -0.22 9.40
CA VAL A 386 -31.43 -1.64 9.09
C VAL A 386 -31.40 -2.41 10.41
N LEU A 387 -32.49 -3.10 10.72
CA LEU A 387 -32.65 -3.90 11.93
C LEU A 387 -32.72 -5.38 11.58
N GLY A 388 -31.90 -6.17 12.25
CA GLY A 388 -31.87 -7.63 12.20
C GLY A 388 -33.13 -8.31 12.72
N ALA A 389 -33.07 -9.64 12.75
CA ALA A 389 -34.10 -10.47 13.34
C ALA A 389 -34.03 -10.45 14.88
N ARG A 390 -35.20 -10.55 15.53
CA ARG A 390 -35.34 -10.64 17.01
C ARG A 390 -34.75 -9.43 17.75
N VAL A 391 -34.73 -8.26 17.11
CA VAL A 391 -34.27 -7.02 17.72
C VAL A 391 -35.34 -6.43 18.62
N HIS A 392 -34.97 -6.00 19.82
CA HIS A 392 -35.87 -5.36 20.78
C HIS A 392 -35.43 -3.92 21.02
N ILE A 393 -36.29 -2.95 20.70
CA ILE A 393 -36.00 -1.53 20.93
C ILE A 393 -36.89 -1.01 22.06
N GLY A 394 -36.24 -0.52 23.13
CA GLY A 394 -36.88 0.02 24.32
C GLY A 394 -37.61 1.36 24.12
N THR A 395 -38.39 1.74 25.13
CA THR A 395 -39.24 2.94 25.09
C THR A 395 -38.42 4.22 24.99
N HIS A 396 -38.93 5.21 24.25
CA HIS A 396 -38.28 6.52 24.04
C HIS A 396 -36.88 6.47 23.41
N SER A 397 -36.50 5.37 22.77
CA SER A 397 -35.20 5.24 22.11
C SER A 397 -35.24 5.77 20.68
N THR A 398 -34.17 6.43 20.25
CA THR A 398 -34.03 6.99 18.90
C THR A 398 -32.87 6.32 18.17
N VAL A 399 -33.16 5.70 17.03
CA VAL A 399 -32.17 5.04 16.18
C VAL A 399 -32.14 5.73 14.82
N HIS A 400 -30.96 6.19 14.42
CA HIS A 400 -30.77 6.97 13.21
C HIS A 400 -29.54 6.47 12.44
N HIS A 401 -29.67 6.23 11.13
CA HIS A 401 -28.56 5.84 10.25
C HIS A 401 -27.72 4.67 10.79
N SER A 402 -28.33 3.69 11.46
CA SER A 402 -27.61 2.64 12.17
C SER A 402 -27.96 1.25 11.64
N HIS A 403 -27.01 0.33 11.78
CA HIS A 403 -27.13 -1.06 11.37
C HIS A 403 -27.08 -1.93 12.62
N LEU A 404 -28.19 -2.59 12.94
CA LEU A 404 -28.33 -3.47 14.08
C LEU A 404 -28.46 -4.89 13.56
N TRP A 405 -27.56 -5.78 13.96
CA TRP A 405 -27.63 -7.20 13.60
C TRP A 405 -28.66 -7.95 14.44
N ASP A 406 -28.66 -9.28 14.32
CA ASP A 406 -29.61 -10.14 14.98
C ASP A 406 -29.45 -10.15 16.51
N ASP A 407 -30.55 -10.40 17.22
CA ASP A 407 -30.58 -10.58 18.68
C ASP A 407 -30.10 -9.35 19.49
N VAL A 408 -30.13 -8.15 18.90
CA VAL A 408 -29.76 -6.91 19.59
C VAL A 408 -30.89 -6.42 20.50
N THR A 409 -30.56 -6.07 21.74
CA THR A 409 -31.50 -5.46 22.68
C THR A 409 -31.06 -4.04 23.05
N VAL A 410 -31.91 -3.05 22.80
CA VAL A 410 -31.69 -1.65 23.14
C VAL A 410 -32.60 -1.26 24.31
N GLY A 411 -32.00 -0.74 25.38
CA GLY A 411 -32.68 -0.25 26.58
C GLY A 411 -33.51 1.01 26.36
N HIS A 412 -34.00 1.60 27.44
CA HIS A 412 -34.86 2.78 27.39
C HIS A 412 -34.07 4.09 27.23
N GLY A 413 -34.64 5.05 26.49
CA GLY A 413 -34.09 6.40 26.34
C GLY A 413 -32.70 6.44 25.68
N CYS A 414 -32.38 5.46 24.83
CA CYS A 414 -31.09 5.39 24.15
C CYS A 414 -31.08 6.22 22.87
N THR A 415 -29.94 6.85 22.55
CA THR A 415 -29.76 7.54 21.26
C THR A 415 -28.61 6.91 20.49
N ILE A 416 -28.92 6.32 19.34
CA ILE A 416 -27.95 5.64 18.48
C ILE A 416 -27.94 6.35 17.12
N ASN A 417 -26.78 6.87 16.73
CA ASN A 417 -26.61 7.59 15.48
C ASN A 417 -25.41 7.05 14.72
N GLY A 418 -25.58 6.57 13.48
CA GLY A 418 -24.44 6.21 12.62
C GLY A 418 -23.57 5.06 13.13
N CYS A 419 -24.15 4.05 13.80
CA CYS A 419 -23.41 2.96 14.44
C CYS A 419 -23.66 1.60 13.76
N ILE A 420 -22.69 0.69 13.88
CA ILE A 420 -22.88 -0.75 13.56
C ILE A 420 -22.82 -1.54 14.86
N LEU A 421 -23.88 -2.29 15.17
CA LEU A 421 -23.96 -3.15 16.34
C LEU A 421 -23.95 -4.62 15.93
N GLY A 422 -23.00 -5.36 16.51
CA GLY A 422 -22.84 -6.80 16.34
C GLY A 422 -24.00 -7.63 16.88
N GLN A 423 -23.93 -8.93 16.65
CA GLN A 423 -24.96 -9.87 17.06
C GLN A 423 -24.99 -10.02 18.59
N GLY A 424 -26.18 -10.07 19.17
CA GLY A 424 -26.35 -10.32 20.61
C GLY A 424 -25.88 -9.16 21.51
N VAL A 425 -25.65 -7.98 20.94
CA VAL A 425 -25.27 -6.78 21.70
C VAL A 425 -26.42 -6.32 22.59
N GLN A 426 -26.10 -5.99 23.84
CA GLN A 426 -27.06 -5.46 24.81
C GLN A 426 -26.68 -4.04 25.21
N ILE A 427 -27.50 -3.08 24.82
CA ILE A 427 -27.37 -1.68 25.24
C ILE A 427 -28.32 -1.47 26.40
N LEU A 428 -27.79 -1.13 27.57
CA LEU A 428 -28.60 -0.79 28.74
C LEU A 428 -29.16 0.63 28.63
N ASP A 429 -29.74 1.13 29.71
CA ASP A 429 -30.58 2.31 29.68
C ASP A 429 -29.80 3.63 29.62
N HIS A 430 -30.38 4.63 28.96
CA HIS A 430 -29.83 5.99 28.84
C HIS A 430 -28.44 6.07 28.19
N VAL A 431 -28.15 5.19 27.23
CA VAL A 431 -26.88 5.19 26.50
C VAL A 431 -26.93 6.11 25.28
N HIS A 432 -25.84 6.85 25.07
CA HIS A 432 -25.67 7.69 23.88
C HIS A 432 -24.47 7.21 23.06
N LEU A 433 -24.74 6.73 21.84
CA LEU A 433 -23.73 6.30 20.88
C LEU A 433 -23.60 7.34 19.76
N ALA A 434 -22.40 7.90 19.62
CA ALA A 434 -22.07 8.83 18.54
C ALA A 434 -21.75 8.10 17.24
N HIS A 435 -21.77 8.85 16.13
CA HIS A 435 -21.50 8.34 14.78
C HIS A 435 -20.12 7.69 14.64
N GLY A 436 -20.03 6.70 13.75
CA GLY A 436 -18.80 5.95 13.50
C GLY A 436 -18.46 4.94 14.60
N THR A 437 -19.31 4.78 15.62
CA THR A 437 -19.08 3.78 16.68
C THR A 437 -19.38 2.38 16.17
N VAL A 438 -18.46 1.46 16.43
CA VAL A 438 -18.57 0.04 16.09
C VAL A 438 -18.54 -0.78 17.36
N VAL A 439 -19.54 -1.65 17.55
CA VAL A 439 -19.66 -2.52 18.72
C VAL A 439 -19.63 -3.97 18.25
N GLY A 440 -18.59 -4.71 18.66
CA GLY A 440 -18.40 -6.13 18.35
C GLY A 440 -19.48 -7.03 18.96
N ASP A 441 -19.43 -8.31 18.60
CA ASP A 441 -20.46 -9.27 18.97
C ASP A 441 -20.49 -9.52 20.48
N GLY A 442 -21.69 -9.72 21.05
CA GLY A 442 -21.88 -10.09 22.45
C GLY A 442 -21.52 -9.02 23.50
N CYS A 443 -21.14 -7.81 23.08
CA CYS A 443 -20.80 -6.71 23.99
C CYS A 443 -22.04 -6.23 24.77
N VAL A 444 -21.83 -5.88 26.05
CA VAL A 444 -22.84 -5.23 26.89
C VAL A 444 -22.36 -3.85 27.29
N ILE A 445 -23.13 -2.82 26.97
CA ILE A 445 -22.81 -1.43 27.31
C ILE A 445 -23.59 -1.05 28.57
N GLY A 446 -22.86 -0.55 29.58
CA GLY A 446 -23.40 -0.12 30.87
C GLY A 446 -24.43 1.02 30.75
N PRO A 447 -25.28 1.23 31.78
CA PRO A 447 -26.25 2.31 31.76
C PRO A 447 -25.59 3.69 31.93
N ASN A 448 -26.21 4.73 31.36
CA ASN A 448 -25.76 6.14 31.41
C ASN A 448 -24.38 6.43 30.77
N VAL A 449 -23.96 5.61 29.82
CA VAL A 449 -22.66 5.76 29.13
C VAL A 449 -22.80 6.62 27.88
N ARG A 450 -21.76 7.42 27.60
CA ARG A 450 -21.64 8.22 26.37
C ARG A 450 -20.35 7.85 25.65
N LEU A 451 -20.48 7.20 24.50
CA LEU A 451 -19.31 6.86 23.69
C LEU A 451 -19.01 7.97 22.67
N PRO A 452 -17.74 8.40 22.55
CA PRO A 452 -17.34 9.40 21.56
C PRO A 452 -17.41 8.83 20.14
N ALA A 453 -17.39 9.71 19.14
CA ALA A 453 -17.43 9.32 17.74
C ALA A 453 -16.22 8.45 17.37
N PHE A 454 -16.40 7.52 16.42
CA PHE A 454 -15.36 6.60 15.93
C PHE A 454 -14.80 5.62 16.98
N SER A 455 -15.51 5.43 18.11
CA SER A 455 -15.12 4.45 19.12
C SER A 455 -15.34 3.02 18.62
N ARG A 456 -14.45 2.10 19.00
CA ARG A 456 -14.59 0.67 18.73
C ARG A 456 -14.67 -0.06 20.07
N VAL A 457 -15.64 -0.96 20.21
CA VAL A 457 -15.83 -1.78 21.42
C VAL A 457 -15.80 -3.24 21.01
N SER A 458 -15.06 -4.07 21.75
CA SER A 458 -14.96 -5.50 21.49
C SER A 458 -15.00 -6.29 22.80
N MET A 459 -15.29 -7.58 22.70
CA MET A 459 -15.11 -8.54 23.80
C MET A 459 -13.64 -8.92 24.01
N HIS A 460 -12.84 -8.83 22.94
CA HIS A 460 -11.41 -9.13 22.96
C HIS A 460 -10.60 -7.85 23.12
N ALA A 461 -9.66 -7.85 24.08
CA ALA A 461 -8.68 -6.77 24.22
C ALA A 461 -7.87 -6.60 22.94
N TYR A 462 -7.49 -5.35 22.63
CA TYR A 462 -6.61 -5.07 21.51
C TYR A 462 -5.26 -5.74 21.76
N ARG A 463 -4.83 -6.63 20.87
CA ARG A 463 -3.46 -7.14 20.83
C ARG A 463 -2.68 -6.31 19.82
N GLY A 464 -1.66 -5.59 20.28
CA GLY A 464 -0.68 -4.95 19.39
C GLY A 464 0.18 -6.00 18.70
N ALA A 465 0.82 -5.65 17.59
CA ALA A 465 1.66 -6.56 16.81
C ALA A 465 2.96 -7.00 17.52
N GLU A 466 3.23 -6.50 18.73
CA GLU A 466 4.48 -6.74 19.49
C GLU A 466 4.31 -7.64 20.72
N ASP A 467 3.08 -7.97 21.12
CA ASP A 467 2.81 -8.80 22.30
C ASP A 467 2.64 -10.28 21.92
N ASP A 468 3.72 -10.91 21.45
CA ASP A 468 3.86 -12.36 21.22
C ASP A 468 4.36 -13.11 22.48
N SER A 469 4.14 -12.56 23.68
CA SER A 469 4.36 -13.29 24.94
C SER A 469 3.11 -14.09 25.31
N ASP A 470 3.24 -15.42 25.35
CA ASP A 470 2.23 -16.40 25.79
C ASP A 470 1.87 -16.28 27.30
N GLU A 471 1.53 -15.08 27.79
CA GLU A 471 0.87 -14.92 29.08
C GLU A 471 -0.65 -14.97 28.84
N GLU A 472 -1.27 -16.08 29.27
CA GLU A 472 -2.73 -16.20 29.38
C GLU A 472 -3.21 -15.21 30.45
N ASP A 473 -3.37 -13.94 30.08
CA ASP A 473 -3.90 -12.94 31.00
C ASP A 473 -5.40 -13.18 31.25
N GLU A 474 -5.71 -13.39 32.52
CA GLU A 474 -7.06 -13.44 33.05
C GLU A 474 -7.82 -12.18 32.59
N ALA A 475 -9.09 -12.33 32.19
CA ALA A 475 -9.93 -11.23 31.75
C ALA A 475 -10.12 -10.20 32.88
N GLU A 476 -9.19 -9.27 33.02
CA GLU A 476 -9.22 -8.20 34.01
C GLU A 476 -10.15 -7.07 33.56
N ASP A 477 -11.16 -6.87 34.40
CA ASP A 477 -11.99 -5.69 34.65
C ASP A 477 -12.57 -4.92 33.45
N ALA A 478 -13.91 -4.96 33.40
CA ALA A 478 -14.76 -4.07 32.62
C ALA A 478 -14.25 -2.63 32.72
N ASP A 479 -13.74 -2.14 31.60
CA ASP A 479 -13.17 -0.81 31.47
C ASP A 479 -14.16 0.23 32.04
N THR A 480 -13.69 1.06 32.99
CA THR A 480 -14.56 1.98 33.76
C THR A 480 -15.32 2.94 32.83
N ALA A 481 -14.82 3.14 31.61
CA ALA A 481 -15.43 3.93 30.54
C ALA A 481 -16.74 3.35 29.99
N LEU A 482 -16.96 2.04 30.05
CA LEU A 482 -18.16 1.35 29.53
C LEU A 482 -19.24 1.13 30.61
N GLY A 483 -18.98 1.52 31.86
CA GLY A 483 -19.93 1.51 32.98
C GLY A 483 -19.88 0.26 33.85
N THR A 484 -20.51 0.32 35.03
CA THR A 484 -20.39 -0.71 36.10
C THR A 484 -20.99 -2.10 35.78
N ALA A 485 -21.69 -2.24 34.65
CA ALA A 485 -22.31 -3.48 34.21
C ALA A 485 -21.90 -3.87 32.77
N SER A 486 -20.84 -3.26 32.22
CA SER A 486 -20.40 -3.59 30.88
C SER A 486 -19.64 -4.90 30.80
N ARG A 487 -19.75 -5.53 29.63
CA ARG A 487 -18.93 -6.65 29.22
C ARG A 487 -18.33 -6.28 27.87
N GLY A 488 -17.01 -6.13 27.84
CA GLY A 488 -16.25 -5.64 26.70
C GLY A 488 -15.25 -4.57 27.11
N CYS A 489 -14.20 -4.42 26.32
CA CYS A 489 -13.15 -3.42 26.47
C CYS A 489 -13.28 -2.38 25.35
N LEU A 490 -12.88 -1.14 25.64
CA LEU A 490 -12.71 -0.15 24.60
C LEU A 490 -11.48 -0.53 23.77
N TRP A 491 -11.69 -0.74 22.47
CA TRP A 491 -10.58 -0.96 21.53
C TRP A 491 -9.78 0.33 21.41
N ALA A 492 -8.46 0.23 21.25
CA ALA A 492 -7.59 1.40 21.11
C ALA A 492 -8.19 2.40 20.10
N SER A 493 -8.33 3.65 20.53
CA SER A 493 -8.82 4.73 19.66
C SER A 493 -7.88 4.86 18.48
N MET A 494 -8.43 5.07 17.28
CA MET A 494 -7.65 5.30 16.06
C MET A 494 -6.71 6.53 16.15
N ALA A 495 -6.87 7.37 17.18
CA ALA A 495 -5.95 8.44 17.54
C ALA A 495 -4.78 8.00 18.44
N GLY A 496 -4.91 6.90 19.19
CA GLY A 496 -3.89 6.37 20.11
C GLY A 496 -2.77 5.56 19.43
N LEU A 497 -3.01 5.11 18.19
CA LEU A 497 -1.96 4.52 17.32
C LEU A 497 -0.87 5.53 16.92
N ARG A 498 -1.07 6.84 17.18
CA ARG A 498 -0.03 7.87 17.02
C ARG A 498 1.02 7.88 18.16
N ALA A 499 0.77 7.17 19.27
CA ALA A 499 1.56 7.34 20.49
C ALA A 499 2.64 6.25 20.71
N SER A 500 2.82 5.33 19.75
CA SER A 500 3.89 4.33 19.76
C SER A 500 4.84 4.43 18.56
N SER A 501 4.76 5.51 17.78
CA SER A 501 5.63 5.76 16.61
C SER A 501 6.87 6.60 16.99
N ASP A 502 7.57 6.22 18.06
CA ASP A 502 8.95 6.67 18.30
C ASP A 502 9.96 5.72 17.61
N ASP A 503 9.49 4.71 16.88
CA ASP A 503 10.31 3.82 16.02
C ASP A 503 10.04 4.12 14.54
N ASP A 504 10.79 5.08 13.99
CA ASP A 504 10.79 5.52 12.58
C ASP A 504 11.22 4.42 11.57
N ASP A 505 11.65 3.24 12.03
CA ASP A 505 12.25 2.20 11.17
C ASP A 505 11.26 1.12 10.67
N SER A 506 9.99 1.13 11.11
CA SER A 506 9.00 0.08 10.75
C SER A 506 7.86 0.55 9.83
N ASP A 507 7.77 1.85 9.54
CA ASP A 507 6.68 2.45 8.77
C ASP A 507 6.81 2.25 7.24
N ASP A 508 7.98 1.81 6.75
CA ASP A 508 8.24 1.61 5.32
C ASP A 508 7.54 0.38 4.71
N ASP A 509 7.20 -0.63 5.52
CA ASP A 509 6.54 -1.86 5.07
C ASP A 509 5.00 -1.81 5.15
N MET A 510 4.41 -0.76 5.76
CA MET A 510 2.95 -0.64 5.88
C MET A 510 2.34 0.02 4.64
N ASP A 511 1.33 -0.65 4.07
CA ASP A 511 0.57 -0.13 2.94
C ASP A 511 0.07 1.31 3.20
N ALA A 512 0.44 2.26 2.32
CA ALA A 512 0.02 3.66 2.37
C ALA A 512 -1.50 3.87 2.53
N LEU A 513 -2.34 2.98 1.98
CA LEU A 513 -3.82 3.03 2.17
C LEU A 513 -4.28 2.53 3.54
N GLU A 514 -3.48 1.71 4.20
CA GLU A 514 -3.76 1.12 5.52
C GLU A 514 -3.20 1.94 6.67
N ARG A 515 -2.43 2.99 6.37
CA ARG A 515 -2.00 3.98 7.37
C ARG A 515 -3.17 4.38 8.28
N PRO A 516 -2.95 4.45 9.61
CA PRO A 516 -4.01 4.70 10.59
C PRO A 516 -4.76 6.02 10.35
N CYS A 517 -4.11 7.00 9.73
CA CYS A 517 -4.71 8.27 9.30
C CYS A 517 -5.82 8.09 8.26
N ASN A 518 -5.64 7.15 7.31
CA ASN A 518 -6.63 6.82 6.29
C ASN A 518 -7.76 5.96 6.86
N ALA A 519 -7.48 5.18 7.91
CA ALA A 519 -8.48 4.32 8.53
C ALA A 519 -9.71 5.08 9.06
N LYS A 520 -9.56 6.36 9.45
CA LYS A 520 -10.68 7.22 9.91
C LYS A 520 -11.66 7.53 8.78
N LEU A 521 -11.17 7.66 7.55
CA LEU A 521 -11.99 7.97 6.36
C LEU A 521 -12.88 6.79 5.95
N PHE A 522 -12.57 5.57 6.39
CA PHE A 522 -13.36 4.38 6.10
C PHE A 522 -14.55 4.18 7.05
N ALA A 523 -14.66 4.98 8.11
CA ALA A 523 -15.77 4.93 9.05
C ALA A 523 -17.05 5.62 8.52
N ILE A 524 -18.21 5.19 9.03
CA ILE A 524 -19.50 5.77 8.63
C ILE A 524 -19.58 7.24 9.07
N GLY A 525 -19.86 8.12 8.11
CA GLY A 525 -20.05 9.55 8.37
C GLY A 525 -18.76 10.35 8.50
N ALA A 526 -17.60 9.75 8.20
CA ALA A 526 -16.33 10.48 8.09
C ALA A 526 -16.32 11.34 6.81
N ASP A 527 -16.03 12.63 7.00
CA ASP A 527 -15.73 13.60 5.94
C ASP A 527 -14.25 13.99 6.02
N THR A 528 -13.74 14.70 4.99
CA THR A 528 -12.35 15.18 4.94
C THR A 528 -11.97 16.13 6.09
N SER A 529 -12.94 16.63 6.85
CA SER A 529 -12.73 17.46 8.04
C SER A 529 -12.29 16.67 9.27
N VAL A 530 -12.39 15.34 9.25
CA VAL A 530 -12.04 14.46 10.38
C VAL A 530 -10.54 14.09 10.39
N VAL A 531 -9.85 14.30 9.28
CA VAL A 531 -8.40 14.10 9.19
C VAL A 531 -7.71 15.42 9.56
N GLU A 532 -7.08 15.45 10.74
CA GLU A 532 -6.12 16.51 11.08
C GLU A 532 -4.90 16.31 10.19
N LEU A 533 -4.70 17.24 9.26
CA LEU A 533 -3.53 17.29 8.39
C LEU A 533 -2.41 17.91 9.22
N ASP A 534 -1.42 17.12 9.60
CA ASP A 534 -0.16 17.67 10.11
C ASP A 534 0.63 18.16 8.89
N ASP A 535 0.55 19.47 8.63
CA ASP A 535 1.27 20.15 7.54
C ASP A 535 2.81 20.11 7.71
N ALA A 536 3.33 19.42 8.74
CA ALA A 536 4.74 19.43 9.14
C ALA A 536 5.67 18.57 8.26
N GLU A 537 5.15 17.58 7.54
CA GLU A 537 5.94 16.72 6.63
C GLU A 537 5.92 17.22 5.17
N SER A 538 5.22 18.31 4.88
CA SER A 538 5.12 18.91 3.54
C SER A 538 6.13 20.01 3.23
N ASP A 539 7.10 20.26 4.11
CA ASP A 539 8.08 21.35 3.95
C ASP A 539 9.30 21.00 3.07
N LEU A 540 9.31 19.85 2.39
CA LEU A 540 10.34 19.50 1.40
C LEU A 540 9.81 19.43 -0.04
N SER A 541 9.06 20.45 -0.47
CA SER A 541 9.05 20.82 -1.90
C SER A 541 8.45 22.22 -2.12
N SER A 542 9.16 23.26 -1.66
CA SER A 542 9.08 24.59 -2.26
C SER A 542 10.48 24.99 -2.74
N ILE A 543 10.94 24.34 -3.82
CA ILE A 543 12.04 24.90 -4.60
C ILE A 543 11.42 26.05 -5.41
N ASP A 544 11.65 27.26 -4.92
CA ASP A 544 11.20 28.50 -5.54
C ASP A 544 11.83 28.63 -6.94
N ALA A 545 11.00 28.40 -7.95
CA ALA A 545 11.30 28.77 -9.33
C ALA A 545 11.06 30.28 -9.51
N ASP A 546 11.83 31.11 -8.82
CA ASP A 546 11.95 32.55 -9.07
C ASP A 546 13.22 33.08 -8.36
N SER A 547 14.38 32.84 -8.96
CA SER A 547 15.63 33.51 -8.62
C SER A 547 16.45 33.70 -9.90
N GLU A 548 16.03 34.69 -10.69
CA GLU A 548 16.86 35.30 -11.73
C GLU A 548 18.15 35.86 -11.09
N PRO A 549 19.35 35.43 -11.52
CA PRO A 549 20.58 36.01 -10.99
C PRO A 549 20.84 37.38 -11.63
N ASP A 550 20.87 38.41 -10.77
CA ASP A 550 21.40 39.74 -11.05
C ASP A 550 22.83 39.66 -11.62
N MET A 551 22.97 39.81 -12.93
CA MET A 551 24.26 40.06 -13.59
C MET A 551 24.73 41.48 -13.30
N MET A 552 25.72 41.59 -12.41
CA MET A 552 26.50 42.81 -12.22
C MET A 552 27.16 43.26 -13.53
N GLY A 553 27.10 44.57 -13.77
CA GLY A 553 27.48 45.22 -15.00
C GLY A 553 28.97 45.24 -15.31
N SER A 554 29.25 45.32 -16.61
CA SER A 554 30.47 45.90 -17.15
C SER A 554 30.13 46.83 -18.31
N GLU A 555 30.78 47.98 -18.29
CA GLU A 555 30.63 49.19 -19.12
C GLU A 555 30.82 49.00 -20.63
N PHE A 556 30.60 50.11 -21.36
CA PHE A 556 30.70 50.40 -22.81
C PHE A 556 29.36 50.25 -23.57
N GLY A 557 28.79 51.25 -24.25
CA GLY A 557 29.28 52.58 -24.64
C GLY A 557 28.80 52.90 -26.06
N ASP A 558 27.64 53.56 -26.14
CA ASP A 558 27.18 54.55 -27.14
C ASP A 558 26.89 54.17 -28.62
N SER A 559 25.70 54.63 -29.06
CA SER A 559 25.34 55.29 -30.34
C SER A 559 24.25 54.64 -31.22
N ASP A 560 23.09 55.30 -31.22
CA ASP A 560 22.11 55.61 -32.29
C ASP A 560 21.91 54.68 -33.50
N VAL A 561 20.63 54.37 -33.82
CA VAL A 561 19.91 54.78 -35.06
C VAL A 561 18.54 54.08 -35.15
N ASP A 562 17.49 54.88 -35.41
CA ASP A 562 16.10 54.50 -35.74
C ASP A 562 15.98 53.52 -36.92
N SER A 563 15.00 52.61 -36.91
CA SER A 563 13.86 52.55 -37.86
C SER A 563 13.08 51.22 -37.84
N ASP A 564 11.77 51.34 -38.03
CA ASP A 564 10.73 50.31 -38.12
C ASP A 564 10.93 49.31 -39.27
N ASP A 565 10.60 48.01 -39.09
CA ASP A 565 9.81 47.21 -40.04
C ASP A 565 9.31 45.87 -39.44
N ASP A 566 8.17 45.42 -39.97
CA ASP A 566 7.25 44.37 -39.52
C ASP A 566 7.69 42.90 -39.77
N SER A 567 7.59 42.08 -38.70
CA SER A 567 7.10 40.67 -38.67
C SER A 567 7.94 39.52 -39.31
N PRO A 568 7.60 38.23 -39.08
CA PRO A 568 8.15 37.39 -38.02
C PRO A 568 8.99 36.20 -38.56
N LEU A 569 10.07 35.82 -37.88
CA LEU A 569 10.84 34.61 -38.24
C LEU A 569 11.10 33.71 -37.03
N SER A 570 10.61 32.48 -37.19
CA SER A 570 10.90 31.27 -36.44
C SER A 570 12.41 31.02 -36.34
N THR A 571 12.96 31.10 -35.13
CA THR A 571 14.36 30.77 -34.86
C THR A 571 14.50 29.28 -34.54
N THR A 572 14.96 28.55 -35.55
CA THR A 572 15.64 27.26 -35.45
C THR A 572 16.90 27.41 -34.59
N TYR A 573 16.92 26.79 -33.40
CA TYR A 573 18.16 26.62 -32.65
C TYR A 573 18.96 25.46 -33.27
N GLY A 574 19.95 25.84 -34.09
CA GLY A 574 20.98 24.94 -34.58
C GLY A 574 22.09 24.77 -33.54
N SER A 575 22.50 23.52 -33.33
CA SER A 575 23.69 23.15 -32.55
C SER A 575 24.94 23.80 -33.14
N LEU A 576 25.68 24.56 -32.34
CA LEU A 576 27.03 25.02 -32.69
C LEU A 576 28.05 24.23 -31.87
N SER A 577 28.61 23.19 -32.50
CA SER A 577 29.78 22.46 -31.99
C SER A 577 31.04 23.25 -32.39
N LEU A 578 31.73 23.83 -31.41
CA LEU A 578 33.05 24.45 -31.59
C LEU A 578 34.11 23.49 -31.04
N THR A 579 34.88 22.89 -31.93
CA THR A 579 36.05 22.06 -31.59
C THR A 579 37.18 22.95 -31.05
N LEU A 580 37.55 22.75 -29.78
CA LEU A 580 38.75 23.31 -29.14
C LEU A 580 39.90 22.29 -29.12
N PRO A 581 41.16 22.71 -28.90
CA PRO A 581 42.35 21.87 -29.03
C PRO A 581 42.44 20.80 -27.93
N ALA A 582 43.06 19.66 -28.26
CA ALA A 582 43.19 18.49 -27.40
C ALA A 582 43.88 18.78 -26.05
N GLY A 583 43.20 18.45 -24.94
CA GLY A 583 43.80 18.37 -23.60
C GLY A 583 43.03 18.98 -22.44
N VAL A 584 41.86 19.59 -22.67
CA VAL A 584 40.98 20.08 -21.58
C VAL A 584 39.58 19.54 -21.84
N GLU A 585 39.10 18.64 -21.00
CA GLU A 585 37.72 18.16 -21.03
C GLU A 585 36.80 19.36 -20.72
N SER A 586 36.15 19.88 -21.75
CA SER A 586 35.13 20.90 -21.60
C SER A 586 33.84 20.19 -21.20
N GLN A 587 33.68 19.87 -19.92
CA GLN A 587 32.36 19.52 -19.39
C GLN A 587 31.44 20.71 -19.58
N THR A 588 30.23 20.48 -20.09
CA THR A 588 29.22 21.53 -20.14
C THR A 588 28.86 21.96 -18.72
N TYR A 589 28.34 23.17 -18.53
CA TYR A 589 27.94 23.65 -17.20
C TYR A 589 26.92 22.71 -16.52
N SER A 590 26.03 22.08 -17.31
CA SER A 590 25.08 21.06 -16.83
C SER A 590 25.81 19.80 -16.33
N GLU A 591 26.73 19.25 -17.13
CA GLU A 591 27.49 18.05 -16.76
C GLU A 591 28.31 18.25 -15.48
N ARG A 592 28.84 19.47 -15.28
CA ARG A 592 29.57 19.82 -14.07
C ARG A 592 28.65 19.83 -12.84
N MET A 593 27.48 20.46 -12.94
CA MET A 593 26.48 20.47 -11.86
C MET A 593 26.01 19.06 -11.52
N GLU A 594 25.70 18.23 -12.52
CA GLU A 594 25.32 16.83 -12.35
C GLU A 594 26.45 15.98 -11.75
N SER A 595 27.71 16.29 -12.05
CA SER A 595 28.86 15.61 -11.43
C SER A 595 29.04 15.99 -9.97
N GLU A 596 28.85 17.27 -9.63
CA GLU A 596 28.96 17.77 -8.26
C GLU A 596 27.80 17.26 -7.38
N GLU A 597 26.60 17.14 -7.94
CA GLU A 597 25.42 16.55 -7.28
C GLU A 597 25.63 15.05 -7.00
N ARG A 598 26.07 14.27 -8.00
CA ARG A 598 26.42 12.85 -7.81
C ARG A 598 27.50 12.64 -6.74
N LEU A 599 28.51 13.50 -6.70
CA LEU A 599 29.55 13.45 -5.67
C LEU A 599 28.99 13.75 -4.27
N ARG A 600 28.01 14.65 -4.18
CA ARG A 600 27.35 15.01 -2.93
C ARG A 600 26.45 13.89 -2.41
N GLU A 601 25.65 13.29 -3.29
CA GLU A 601 24.82 12.12 -2.98
C GLU A 601 25.69 10.95 -2.54
N PHE A 602 26.74 10.65 -3.32
CA PHE A 602 27.72 9.61 -2.98
C PHE A 602 28.34 9.84 -1.59
N ARG A 603 28.73 11.09 -1.27
CA ARG A 603 29.33 11.41 0.04
C ARG A 603 28.34 11.19 1.18
N ALA A 604 27.10 11.62 1.02
CA ALA A 604 26.06 11.45 2.03
C ALA A 604 25.77 9.95 2.28
N GLU A 605 25.58 9.18 1.21
CA GLU A 605 25.28 7.74 1.30
C GLU A 605 26.46 6.94 1.85
N ALA A 606 27.69 7.24 1.43
CA ALA A 606 28.89 6.59 1.94
C ALA A 606 29.11 6.86 3.44
N GLN A 607 28.82 8.08 3.90
CA GLN A 607 28.90 8.43 5.32
C GLN A 607 27.81 7.70 6.12
N ALA A 608 26.57 7.65 5.62
CA ALA A 608 25.47 6.93 6.27
C ALA A 608 25.76 5.42 6.34
N SER A 609 26.30 4.83 5.27
CA SER A 609 26.71 3.41 5.24
C SER A 609 27.78 3.10 6.28
N LEU A 610 28.77 3.98 6.42
CA LEU A 610 29.82 3.85 7.45
C LEU A 610 29.27 4.04 8.87
N GLU A 611 28.28 4.91 9.06
CA GLU A 611 27.62 5.13 10.35
C GLU A 611 26.79 3.91 10.76
N ARG A 612 25.96 3.35 9.86
CA ARG A 612 25.26 2.07 10.06
C ARG A 612 26.23 0.94 10.39
N ALA A 613 27.31 0.80 9.61
CA ALA A 613 28.32 -0.22 9.83
C ALA A 613 29.03 -0.09 11.20
N PHE A 614 29.12 1.12 11.74
CA PHE A 614 29.67 1.39 13.06
C PHE A 614 28.70 1.05 14.18
N GLU A 615 27.42 1.42 14.05
CA GLU A 615 26.39 1.15 15.05
C GLU A 615 26.08 -0.34 15.17
N GLU A 616 26.05 -1.06 14.05
CA GLU A 616 25.79 -2.50 13.98
C GLU A 616 27.04 -3.38 14.19
N TYR A 617 28.22 -2.78 14.37
CA TYR A 617 29.52 -3.47 14.48
C TYR A 617 29.77 -4.48 13.35
N HIS A 618 29.56 -4.05 12.10
CA HIS A 618 29.82 -4.89 10.94
C HIS A 618 31.32 -5.25 10.79
N ALA A 619 31.56 -6.37 10.10
CA ALA A 619 32.91 -6.72 9.68
C ALA A 619 33.41 -5.70 8.64
N PRO A 620 34.69 -5.25 8.71
CA PRO A 620 35.24 -4.25 7.80
C PRO A 620 35.19 -4.67 6.32
N GLU A 621 35.19 -5.98 6.04
CA GLU A 621 35.06 -6.54 4.68
C GLU A 621 33.68 -6.27 4.06
N ASN A 622 32.60 -6.32 4.86
CA ASN A 622 31.25 -6.04 4.37
C ASN A 622 31.10 -4.55 4.01
N ALA A 623 31.63 -3.67 4.87
CA ALA A 623 31.66 -2.22 4.61
C ALA A 623 32.49 -1.89 3.36
N ALA A 624 33.61 -2.62 3.12
CA ALA A 624 34.40 -2.46 1.91
C ALA A 624 33.62 -2.85 0.65
N ILE A 625 32.85 -3.95 0.69
CA ILE A 625 32.01 -4.39 -0.43
C ILE A 625 30.89 -3.37 -0.71
N GLU A 626 30.24 -2.84 0.33
CA GLU A 626 29.20 -1.82 0.20
C GLU A 626 29.75 -0.54 -0.43
N LEU A 627 30.86 -0.01 0.10
CA LEU A 627 31.53 1.18 -0.45
C LEU A 627 32.02 0.98 -1.89
N LYS A 628 32.53 -0.21 -2.21
CA LYS A 628 32.95 -0.55 -3.58
C LYS A 628 31.76 -0.61 -4.52
N THR A 629 30.63 -1.17 -4.08
CA THR A 629 29.38 -1.25 -4.86
C THR A 629 28.81 0.15 -5.09
N LEU A 630 28.78 0.98 -4.03
CA LEU A 630 28.35 2.37 -4.09
C LEU A 630 29.25 3.19 -5.05
N ARG A 631 30.57 3.01 -4.98
CA ARG A 631 31.53 3.62 -5.91
C ARG A 631 31.23 3.22 -7.36
N MET A 632 30.97 1.93 -7.61
CA MET A 632 30.63 1.45 -8.96
C MET A 632 29.31 2.03 -9.46
N ALA A 633 28.32 2.19 -8.58
CA ALA A 633 27.02 2.78 -8.91
C ALA A 633 27.14 4.28 -9.25
N SER A 634 27.90 5.03 -8.46
CA SER A 634 28.07 6.48 -8.64
C SER A 634 29.19 6.86 -9.63
N ASN A 635 29.97 5.89 -10.11
CA ASN A 635 31.13 6.08 -11.00
C ASN A 635 32.13 7.16 -10.49
N VAL A 636 32.44 7.10 -9.18
CA VAL A 636 33.31 8.06 -8.49
C VAL A 636 34.76 7.54 -8.45
N PRO A 637 35.78 8.41 -8.60
CA PRO A 637 37.18 7.98 -8.49
C PRO A 637 37.52 7.51 -7.07
N ASN A 638 38.48 6.58 -6.98
CA ASN A 638 38.94 6.00 -5.71
C ASN A 638 39.47 7.02 -4.69
N GLY A 639 39.98 8.17 -5.14
CA GLY A 639 40.47 9.23 -4.25
C GLY A 639 39.39 9.78 -3.31
N GLU A 640 38.14 9.89 -3.79
CA GLU A 640 37.03 10.41 -2.96
C GLU A 640 36.56 9.36 -1.94
N VAL A 641 36.55 8.07 -2.29
CA VAL A 641 36.27 6.98 -1.35
C VAL A 641 37.31 6.97 -0.23
N ARG A 642 38.61 7.06 -0.58
CA ARG A 642 39.73 7.17 0.36
C ARG A 642 39.52 8.31 1.34
N LYS A 643 39.17 9.48 0.81
CA LYS A 643 38.96 10.67 1.61
C LYS A 643 37.84 10.48 2.62
N ILE A 644 36.67 9.96 2.22
CA ILE A 644 35.53 9.77 3.12
C ILE A 644 35.85 8.77 4.23
N VAL A 645 36.42 7.61 3.87
CA VAL A 645 36.77 6.56 4.85
C VAL A 645 37.79 7.09 5.86
N VAL A 646 38.84 7.77 5.39
CA VAL A 646 39.89 8.34 6.25
C VAL A 646 39.32 9.48 7.12
N GLU A 647 38.50 10.38 6.56
CA GLU A 647 37.81 11.43 7.33
C GLU A 647 36.91 10.85 8.42
N PHE A 648 36.16 9.79 8.12
CA PHE A 648 35.23 9.14 9.04
C PHE A 648 35.95 8.46 10.21
N VAL A 649 36.94 7.60 9.91
CA VAL A 649 37.72 6.88 10.94
C VAL A 649 38.46 7.89 11.85
N LEU A 650 39.06 8.92 11.27
CA LEU A 650 39.79 9.94 12.04
C LEU A 650 38.87 10.85 12.86
N GLY A 651 37.65 11.13 12.39
CA GLY A 651 36.67 11.94 13.11
C GLY A 651 36.13 11.30 14.39
N ARG A 652 36.18 9.98 14.49
CA ARG A 652 35.80 9.23 15.69
C ARG A 652 36.98 8.98 16.65
N CYS A 653 38.22 9.29 16.24
CA CYS A 653 39.41 9.14 17.09
C CYS A 653 39.51 10.29 18.12
N SER A 654 39.45 9.99 19.43
CA SER A 654 39.55 11.02 20.48
C SER A 654 40.97 11.16 21.04
N VAL A 655 41.37 12.39 21.39
CA VAL A 655 42.71 12.70 21.95
C VAL A 655 42.84 12.20 23.39
N ASP A 656 41.73 12.12 24.13
CA ASP A 656 41.70 11.84 25.56
C ASP A 656 41.66 10.34 25.88
N HIS A 657 41.18 9.49 24.96
CA HIS A 657 41.08 8.04 25.11
C HIS A 657 41.93 7.29 24.06
N ALA A 658 43.23 7.13 24.37
CA ALA A 658 44.19 6.48 23.48
C ALA A 658 43.94 4.96 23.26
N LYS A 659 43.26 4.29 24.21
CA LYS A 659 42.90 2.86 24.09
C LYS A 659 41.74 2.66 23.13
N ASP A 660 40.68 3.44 23.28
CA ASP A 660 39.52 3.37 22.40
C ASP A 660 39.93 3.69 20.95
N THR A 661 40.87 4.62 20.76
CA THR A 661 41.47 4.91 19.45
C THR A 661 42.30 3.74 18.90
N SER A 662 43.02 2.99 19.75
CA SER A 662 43.74 1.81 19.27
C SER A 662 42.76 0.72 18.85
N ASP A 663 41.75 0.43 19.65
CA ASP A 663 40.79 -0.65 19.40
C ASP A 663 39.96 -0.36 18.14
N LEU A 664 39.59 0.90 17.90
CA LEU A 664 38.95 1.34 16.66
C LEU A 664 39.83 1.13 15.42
N LEU A 665 41.12 1.46 15.51
CA LEU A 665 42.04 1.28 14.40
C LEU A 665 42.39 -0.19 14.17
N ASP A 666 42.33 -1.04 15.20
CA ASP A 666 42.52 -2.49 15.05
C ASP A 666 41.35 -3.12 14.29
N HIS A 667 40.12 -2.66 14.56
CA HIS A 667 38.92 -3.15 13.86
C HIS A 667 38.80 -2.59 12.43
N TRP A 668 39.06 -1.30 12.23
CA TRP A 668 38.89 -0.63 10.92
C TRP A 668 40.18 -0.56 10.08
N GLY A 669 41.31 -1.01 10.61
CA GLY A 669 42.59 -1.08 9.90
C GLY A 669 42.54 -1.87 8.57
N PRO A 670 41.87 -3.04 8.50
CA PRO A 670 41.69 -3.79 7.26
C PRO A 670 40.97 -2.99 6.16
N LEU A 671 39.94 -2.21 6.51
CA LEU A 671 39.21 -1.36 5.57
C LEU A 671 40.12 -0.25 5.03
N MET A 672 40.91 0.39 5.91
CA MET A 672 41.88 1.40 5.48
C MET A 672 42.95 0.81 4.57
N ARG A 673 43.41 -0.42 4.81
CA ARG A 673 44.39 -1.12 3.96
C ARG A 673 43.84 -1.39 2.57
N GLU A 674 42.60 -1.90 2.45
CA GLU A 674 41.98 -2.16 1.15
C GLU A 674 41.80 -0.87 0.34
N VAL A 675 41.40 0.22 1.01
CA VAL A 675 41.15 1.52 0.39
C VAL A 675 42.47 2.25 0.03
N ALA A 676 43.55 2.00 0.78
CA ALA A 676 44.87 2.58 0.55
C ALA A 676 45.69 1.87 -0.54
N HIS A 677 45.43 0.59 -0.83
CA HIS A 677 46.20 -0.23 -1.78
C HIS A 677 46.37 0.41 -3.18
N ASP A 678 45.40 1.21 -3.64
CA ASP A 678 45.45 1.85 -4.95
C ASP A 678 46.37 3.09 -5.01
N ASP A 679 46.46 3.89 -3.94
CA ASP A 679 47.35 5.07 -3.84
C ASP A 679 47.62 5.42 -2.36
N GLU A 680 48.65 4.79 -1.81
CA GLU A 680 49.07 4.96 -0.42
C GLU A 680 49.55 6.39 -0.11
N VAL A 681 50.10 7.10 -1.11
CA VAL A 681 50.60 8.47 -0.96
C VAL A 681 49.45 9.46 -0.78
N GLU A 682 48.36 9.26 -1.52
CA GLU A 682 47.15 10.06 -1.38
C GLU A 682 46.46 9.81 -0.04
N ALA A 683 46.38 8.56 0.43
CA ALA A 683 45.80 8.22 1.73
C ALA A 683 46.54 8.91 2.89
N LEU A 684 47.89 8.89 2.88
CA LEU A 684 48.71 9.60 3.87
C LEU A 684 48.51 11.12 3.81
N ALA A 685 48.36 11.67 2.60
CA ALA A 685 48.15 13.10 2.42
C ALA A 685 46.72 13.54 2.79
N ALA A 686 45.72 12.67 2.64
CA ALA A 686 44.36 12.86 3.15
C ALA A 686 44.34 12.88 4.69
N MET A 687 45.05 11.92 5.34
CA MET A 687 45.23 11.90 6.79
C MET A 687 45.93 13.18 7.30
N GLN A 688 46.98 13.64 6.60
CA GLN A 688 47.66 14.90 6.91
C GLN A 688 46.74 16.11 6.77
N THR A 689 45.93 16.16 5.69
CA THR A 689 44.99 17.24 5.41
C THR A 689 43.91 17.30 6.50
N TYR A 690 43.34 16.16 6.90
CA TYR A 690 42.37 16.07 7.98
C TYR A 690 42.95 16.56 9.33
N CYS A 691 44.15 16.10 9.68
CA CYS A 691 44.83 16.53 10.90
C CYS A 691 45.20 18.03 10.89
N ALA A 692 45.40 18.63 9.71
CA ALA A 692 45.68 20.05 9.58
C ALA A 692 44.42 20.93 9.68
N LEU A 693 43.26 20.41 9.24
CA LEU A 693 41.97 21.09 9.34
C LEU A 693 41.41 21.06 10.77
N HIS A 694 41.61 19.94 11.49
CA HIS A 694 41.14 19.78 12.86
C HIS A 694 42.28 19.94 13.87
N VAL A 695 42.43 21.15 14.42
CA VAL A 695 43.52 21.56 15.34
C VAL A 695 43.70 20.59 16.53
N SER A 696 42.61 19.99 17.02
CA SER A 696 42.60 19.00 18.11
C SER A 696 43.44 17.75 17.81
N HIS A 697 43.48 17.28 16.56
CA HIS A 697 44.09 16.00 16.16
C HIS A 697 45.57 16.15 15.75
N THR A 698 46.12 17.37 15.75
CA THR A 698 47.55 17.63 15.46
C THR A 698 48.50 16.81 16.36
N ARG A 699 48.07 16.45 17.57
CA ARG A 699 48.85 15.63 18.53
C ARG A 699 48.73 14.11 18.26
N LEU A 700 47.67 13.68 17.57
CA LEU A 700 47.40 12.28 17.23
C LEU A 700 48.15 11.83 15.96
N PHE A 701 48.54 12.75 15.08
CA PHE A 701 49.18 12.41 13.81
C PHE A 701 50.43 11.55 13.94
N LEU A 702 51.31 11.81 14.92
CA LEU A 702 52.55 11.04 15.09
C LEU A 702 52.30 9.61 15.64
N PRO A 703 51.46 9.41 16.68
CA PRO A 703 50.98 8.07 17.06
C PRO A 703 50.27 7.32 15.94
N LEU A 704 49.41 8.01 15.17
CA LEU A 704 48.68 7.42 14.04
C LEU A 704 49.65 6.96 12.94
N LEU A 705 50.62 7.80 12.57
CA LEU A 705 51.61 7.44 11.55
C LEU A 705 52.45 6.23 11.98
N LYS A 706 52.82 6.13 13.26
CA LYS A 706 53.52 4.95 13.81
C LYS A 706 52.63 3.71 13.81
N LYS A 707 51.33 3.86 14.07
CA LYS A 707 50.40 2.72 14.08
C LYS A 707 50.11 2.21 12.67
N VAL A 708 49.87 3.12 11.71
CA VAL A 708 49.71 2.80 10.28
C VAL A 708 50.94 2.08 9.73
N TYR A 709 52.14 2.46 10.19
CA TYR A 709 53.39 1.76 9.89
C TYR A 709 53.44 0.36 10.52
N ASN A 710 53.24 0.25 11.84
CA ASN A 710 53.32 -1.03 12.56
C ASN A 710 52.26 -2.05 12.12
N ASP A 711 51.08 -1.60 11.70
CA ASP A 711 49.97 -2.46 11.26
C ASP A 711 50.05 -2.78 9.75
N GLU A 712 51.15 -2.42 9.07
CA GLU A 712 51.37 -2.66 7.63
C GLU A 712 50.18 -2.19 6.77
N ILE A 713 49.63 -1.01 7.09
CA ILE A 713 48.56 -0.40 6.31
C ILE A 713 49.15 0.36 5.11
N VAL A 714 50.38 0.89 5.27
CA VAL A 714 51.12 1.62 4.25
C VAL A 714 52.57 1.15 4.25
N SER A 715 53.15 0.98 3.05
CA SER A 715 54.54 0.53 2.89
C SER A 715 55.58 1.61 3.25
N ASP A 716 56.77 1.15 3.63
CA ASP A 716 57.96 1.97 3.94
C ASP A 716 58.33 2.87 2.75
N GLU A 717 58.28 2.30 1.55
CA GLU A 717 58.49 3.02 0.29
C GLU A 717 57.47 4.15 0.08
N ALA A 718 56.19 3.93 0.43
CA ALA A 718 55.13 4.92 0.27
C ALA A 718 55.24 6.08 1.26
N ILE A 719 55.66 5.84 2.51
CA ILE A 719 55.94 6.91 3.48
C ILE A 719 57.09 7.81 2.98
N LEU A 720 58.14 7.20 2.43
CA LEU A 720 59.28 7.91 1.82
C LEU A 720 58.87 8.65 0.54
N ALA A 721 58.03 8.04 -0.29
CA ALA A 721 57.49 8.66 -1.50
C ALA A 721 56.60 9.86 -1.16
N TRP A 722 55.71 9.73 -0.18
CA TRP A 722 54.88 10.82 0.32
C TRP A 722 55.72 11.99 0.84
N TRP A 723 56.79 11.72 1.60
CA TRP A 723 57.69 12.76 2.09
C TRP A 723 58.38 13.54 0.97
N LYS A 724 58.68 12.88 -0.15
CA LYS A 724 59.29 13.46 -1.36
C LYS A 724 58.23 14.17 -2.25
N HIS A 725 56.99 13.68 -2.28
CA HIS A 725 55.93 14.13 -3.19
C HIS A 725 55.42 15.57 -2.88
N PRO A 726 55.04 16.37 -3.90
CA PRO A 726 54.47 17.70 -3.70
C PRO A 726 53.17 17.74 -2.87
N SER A 727 52.41 16.65 -2.82
CA SER A 727 51.16 16.54 -2.04
C SER A 727 51.40 16.68 -0.53
N SER A 728 52.59 16.36 -0.01
CA SER A 728 52.92 16.57 1.41
C SER A 728 53.12 18.05 1.80
N ARG A 729 53.14 18.95 0.81
CA ARG A 729 53.38 20.39 0.96
C ARG A 729 52.14 21.24 0.64
N ARG A 730 51.04 20.61 0.22
CA ARG A 730 49.78 21.25 -0.18
C ARG A 730 48.63 20.57 0.55
N LEU A 731 47.51 21.29 0.70
CA LEU A 731 46.25 20.69 1.12
C LEU A 731 45.66 19.95 -0.08
N LEU A 732 45.16 18.73 0.13
CA LEU A 732 44.45 18.01 -0.94
C LEU A 732 43.09 18.64 -1.24
N TYR A 733 42.39 19.14 -0.21
CA TYR A 733 41.09 19.81 -0.33
C TYR A 733 40.90 20.85 0.78
N GLY A 734 40.12 21.90 0.49
CA GLY A 734 39.89 23.07 1.35
C GLY A 734 40.45 24.36 0.72
N GLU A 735 39.78 25.50 0.89
CA GLU A 735 40.30 26.80 0.45
C GLU A 735 41.72 27.01 0.98
N ASP A 736 42.57 27.72 0.21
CA ASP A 736 43.98 28.03 0.52
C ASP A 736 44.11 28.85 1.82
N ASN A 737 43.85 28.20 2.95
CA ASN A 737 43.86 28.80 4.25
C ASN A 737 45.31 28.75 4.74
N LYS A 738 45.97 29.92 4.72
CA LYS A 738 47.41 30.05 5.04
C LYS A 738 47.77 29.45 6.40
N GLN A 739 46.81 29.37 7.34
CA GLN A 739 46.97 28.75 8.65
C GLN A 739 47.03 27.21 8.58
N ALA A 740 46.15 26.57 7.81
CA ALA A 740 46.18 25.12 7.61
C ALA A 740 47.48 24.70 6.90
N LEU A 741 47.94 25.50 5.93
CA LEU A 741 49.18 25.26 5.19
C LEU A 741 50.43 25.37 6.09
N SER A 742 50.44 26.26 7.10
CA SER A 742 51.52 26.30 8.09
C SER A 742 51.49 25.11 9.04
N ILE A 743 50.30 24.60 9.39
CA ILE A 743 50.14 23.41 10.23
C ILE A 743 50.57 22.14 9.48
N VAL A 744 50.27 22.03 8.18
CA VAL A 744 50.77 20.95 7.29
C VAL A 744 52.29 20.88 7.33
N MET A 745 52.98 22.04 7.27
CA MET A 745 54.44 22.10 7.37
C MET A 745 54.96 21.76 8.77
N GLU A 746 54.23 22.11 9.83
CA GLU A 746 54.58 21.73 11.21
C GLU A 746 54.43 20.23 11.46
N LEU A 747 53.34 19.63 10.99
CA LEU A 747 53.09 18.18 11.04
C LEU A 747 54.19 17.40 10.31
N ARG A 748 54.58 17.89 9.12
CA ARG A 748 55.71 17.35 8.36
C ARG A 748 57.00 17.39 9.18
N LYS A 749 57.35 18.54 9.77
CA LYS A 749 58.54 18.65 10.64
C LYS A 749 58.50 17.70 11.84
N ARG A 750 57.32 17.41 12.40
CA ARG A 750 57.15 16.46 13.51
C ARG A 750 57.27 15.00 13.09
N ALA A 751 57.01 14.67 11.82
CA ALA A 751 57.16 13.31 11.27
C ALA A 751 58.62 12.97 10.89
N GLU A 752 59.50 13.97 10.78
CA GLU A 752 60.92 13.79 10.43
C GLU A 752 61.67 12.71 11.24
N PRO A 753 61.49 12.57 12.57
CA PRO A 753 62.16 11.51 13.35
C PRO A 753 61.70 10.10 13.00
N VAL A 754 60.43 9.92 12.60
CA VAL A 754 59.88 8.62 12.20
C VAL A 754 60.41 8.23 10.83
N VAL A 755 60.45 9.18 9.90
CA VAL A 755 61.03 8.96 8.56
C VAL A 755 62.52 8.60 8.64
N ARG A 756 63.27 9.20 9.58
CA ARG A 756 64.68 8.82 9.80
C ARG A 756 64.85 7.43 10.37
N HIS A 757 63.98 7.02 11.30
CA HIS A 757 64.00 5.65 11.84
C HIS A 757 63.75 4.61 10.75
N ILE A 758 62.78 4.85 9.86
CA ILE A 758 62.48 3.95 8.72
C ILE A 758 63.67 3.88 7.74
N LEU A 759 64.37 4.99 7.52
CA LEU A 759 65.60 5.00 6.70
C LEU A 759 66.75 4.23 7.35
N GLU A 760 66.93 4.37 8.66
CA GLU A 760 67.97 3.66 9.42
C GLU A 760 67.67 2.15 9.48
N ASP A 761 66.42 1.75 9.67
CA ASP A 761 66.01 0.33 9.70
C ASP A 761 66.13 -0.33 8.31
N SER A 762 65.80 0.40 7.22
CA SER A 762 65.96 -0.09 5.84
C SER A 762 67.43 -0.27 5.44
N ASP A 763 68.32 0.62 5.89
CA ASP A 763 69.77 0.50 5.62
C ASP A 763 70.39 -0.69 6.40
N GLU A 764 69.83 -1.07 7.55
CA GLU A 764 70.27 -2.24 8.35
C GLU A 764 69.81 -3.59 7.75
N GLU A 765 68.63 -3.64 7.11
CA GLU A 765 68.15 -4.84 6.40
C GLU A 765 68.98 -5.14 5.14
N ASP A 766 69.32 -4.10 4.36
CA ASP A 766 70.17 -4.21 3.16
C ASP A 766 71.61 -4.69 3.48
N GLU A 767 72.16 -4.31 4.65
CA GLU A 767 73.48 -4.80 5.11
C GLU A 767 73.43 -6.27 5.57
N SER A 768 72.26 -6.79 5.96
CA SER A 768 72.10 -8.18 6.42
C SER A 768 71.94 -9.19 5.26
N ASP A 769 71.32 -8.77 4.16
CA ASP A 769 71.16 -9.59 2.96
C ASP A 769 72.46 -9.73 2.15
N GLU A 770 73.42 -8.79 2.29
CA GLU A 770 74.76 -8.89 1.70
C GLU A 770 75.71 -9.84 2.48
N GLU A 771 75.37 -10.26 3.71
CA GLU A 771 76.20 -11.19 4.50
C GLU A 771 75.86 -12.69 4.29
N ASP A 772 74.75 -13.01 3.60
CA ASP A 772 74.27 -14.39 3.36
C ASP A 772 74.36 -14.89 1.89
N GLU A 773 75.02 -14.16 0.97
CA GLU A 773 75.52 -14.66 -0.33
C GLU A 773 77.04 -14.97 -0.31
#